data_AF-A0A945KAM2-F1
#
_entry.id   AF-A0A945KAM2-F1
#
_cell.length_a   1.000
_cell.length_b   1.000
_cell.length_c   1.000
_cell.angle_alpha   90.00
_cell.angle_beta   90.00
_cell.angle_gamma   90.00
#
_symmetry.space_group_name_H-M   'P 1'
#
loop_
_entity.id
_entity.type
_entity.pdbx_description
1 polymer ?
#
loop_
_entity_poly.entity_id
_entity_poly.type
_entity_poly.pdbx_seq_one_letter_code
_entity_poly.pdbx_strand_id
1 'polypeptide(L)'
;MKIVCLGGGPAGLYLAISMKLKDPSHQIDLYERNKPDDTFGWGVVFSDQTVENLTLNDPVSAGSLTSEFIHWDMIDCVVNGEIERSDGHGFIGLGRKRMLQILHTRATELGVNLHFQSEFSVDDINTRFADADLVVAADGLNSKIRNSDLEAFECTVDVRSNHFVWLGTKQRFRDAFTFIFEKTQHGWIWAHAYQFDEDTSTFIVECNPDVYEAFGFDKMTHAESAETCRKIFEKSLGGHELLTNSAHIRGSAWINFPQVLCRNWIKNDRLVLIGDAAHTAHYSIGSGTKLGLEDAISLAKHLSSALPVREALQAYQDERELEALKLQNAALNAMIWFENTPRYLEAFDLKQFNYSMLTRSQRVSHENLRLRDEPWLQGMEKHLAKISLGEHFDEAIPPMFLPYKLGNLELENRVVVSPMSMYSATDGLPDDWHLVHYGNMAKGGAGLIFTEMTDISADARITPGCTGLWNDEQEASWKRIVDFVHGHTQSKIAMQLGHAGPKGSTKAPWDWHPDRLDDPLDDANGWPLLSASEQPFDSYSPVPKAMTRADMDEIKQQFVDSTQRAARAGFDLLEMHGAHGYLLAAFITPILNKREDEYGGSLENRLRYPVEVFRAMRAAWPAERPMSVRISAHDWMGDLGISEADCVELAKAFADAGADIIDVSSGQTSHQAKPRPGRMFQTPLSDQIRNEAGIATMAVGNIFELDHVNSIIAAGRADLVCLGRAHLADPNWTLRAAAESGHTGVGVNEQKQYYMGFRQLHTNLRRAAEQAAADLRALK
;
A
#
# COMPACT_ATOMS: atom_id res chain seq x y z
N MET A 1 -22.86 30.84 21.28
CA MET A 1 -21.89 31.19 20.22
C MET A 1 -22.61 31.69 18.97
N LYS A 2 -21.99 32.62 18.25
CA LYS A 2 -22.30 32.99 16.86
C LYS A 2 -21.35 32.24 15.93
N ILE A 3 -21.88 31.34 15.11
CA ILE A 3 -21.12 30.45 14.24
C ILE A 3 -21.47 30.74 12.78
N VAL A 4 -20.46 30.89 11.94
CA VAL A 4 -20.60 31.04 10.49
C VAL A 4 -20.04 29.80 9.81
N CYS A 5 -20.91 29.03 9.15
CA CYS A 5 -20.52 27.89 8.31
C CYS A 5 -20.42 28.35 6.85
N LEU A 6 -19.23 28.22 6.25
CA LEU A 6 -18.99 28.52 4.85
C LEU A 6 -19.07 27.20 4.07
N GLY A 7 -20.18 26.96 3.37
CA GLY A 7 -20.47 25.72 2.64
C GLY A 7 -21.69 24.97 3.17
N GLY A 8 -22.63 24.66 2.28
CA GLY A 8 -23.86 23.90 2.55
C GLY A 8 -23.79 22.43 2.14
N GLY A 9 -22.59 21.85 2.11
CA GLY A 9 -22.41 20.42 1.96
C GLY A 9 -22.75 19.65 3.25
N PRO A 10 -22.64 18.31 3.23
CA PRO A 10 -22.97 17.46 4.39
C PRO A 10 -22.24 17.86 5.67
N ALA A 11 -20.95 18.21 5.59
CA ALA A 11 -20.15 18.61 6.75
C ALA A 11 -20.67 19.89 7.42
N GLY A 12 -20.85 20.96 6.64
CA GLY A 12 -21.31 22.27 7.16
C GLY A 12 -22.72 22.21 7.73
N LEU A 13 -23.65 21.56 7.02
CA LEU A 13 -25.02 21.37 7.48
C LEU A 13 -25.10 20.54 8.76
N TYR A 14 -24.38 19.42 8.80
CA TYR A 14 -24.43 18.53 9.95
C TYR A 14 -23.77 19.13 11.18
N LEU A 15 -22.73 19.96 11.02
CA LEU A 15 -22.17 20.72 12.13
C LEU A 15 -23.20 21.73 12.68
N ALA A 16 -23.89 22.47 11.80
CA ALA A 16 -24.91 23.42 12.22
C ALA A 16 -26.04 22.75 13.01
N ILE A 17 -26.52 21.60 12.53
CA ILE A 17 -27.50 20.76 13.24
C ILE A 17 -26.95 20.33 14.61
N SER A 18 -25.74 19.75 14.62
CA SER A 18 -25.12 19.24 15.86
C SER A 18 -24.96 20.34 16.91
N MET A 19 -24.48 21.52 16.51
CA MET A 19 -24.31 22.65 17.41
C MET A 19 -25.64 23.20 17.96
N LYS A 20 -26.72 23.19 17.18
CA LYS A 20 -28.08 23.54 17.65
C LYS A 20 -28.65 22.52 18.63
N LEU A 21 -28.36 21.23 18.42
CA LEU A 21 -28.81 20.17 19.33
C LEU A 21 -28.09 20.22 20.68
N LYS A 22 -26.81 20.63 20.69
CA LYS A 22 -26.04 20.82 21.92
C LYS A 22 -26.47 22.06 22.70
N ASP A 23 -26.69 23.18 22.01
CA ASP A 23 -27.22 24.41 22.60
C ASP A 23 -28.11 25.17 21.59
N PRO A 24 -29.44 25.19 21.80
CA PRO A 24 -30.37 25.91 20.91
C PRO A 24 -30.14 27.43 20.84
N SER A 25 -29.45 28.01 21.82
CA SER A 25 -29.15 29.45 21.87
C SER A 25 -28.09 29.90 20.86
N HIS A 26 -27.38 28.96 20.24
CA HIS A 26 -26.42 29.24 19.20
C HIS A 26 -27.05 29.97 18.01
N GLN A 27 -26.42 31.06 17.56
CA GLN A 27 -26.77 31.76 16.33
C GLN A 27 -25.90 31.19 15.21
N ILE A 28 -26.51 30.51 14.24
CA ILE A 28 -25.75 29.83 13.18
C ILE A 28 -26.24 30.31 11.82
N ASP A 29 -25.32 30.90 11.06
CA ASP A 29 -25.52 31.29 9.67
C ASP A 29 -24.69 30.38 8.76
N LEU A 30 -25.33 29.79 7.75
CA LEU A 30 -24.67 28.93 6.77
C LEU A 30 -24.80 29.54 5.38
N TYR A 31 -23.66 29.68 4.69
CA TYR A 31 -23.59 30.30 3.36
C TYR A 31 -23.23 29.26 2.30
N GLU A 32 -24.09 29.07 1.30
CA GLU A 32 -23.90 28.16 0.17
C GLU A 32 -23.99 28.92 -1.15
N ARG A 33 -23.02 28.68 -2.04
CA ARG A 33 -22.91 29.38 -3.33
C ARG A 33 -23.93 28.88 -4.36
N ASN A 34 -24.36 27.62 -4.24
CA ASN A 34 -25.28 26.97 -5.17
C ASN A 34 -26.73 27.03 -4.66
N LYS A 35 -27.67 26.51 -5.47
CA LYS A 35 -29.05 26.31 -5.03
C LYS A 35 -29.14 25.10 -4.09
N PRO A 36 -30.19 25.00 -3.25
CA PRO A 36 -30.35 23.89 -2.30
C PRO A 36 -30.31 22.48 -2.93
N ASP A 37 -30.73 22.36 -4.19
CA ASP A 37 -30.85 21.08 -4.89
C ASP A 37 -29.71 20.82 -5.89
N ASP A 38 -28.74 21.73 -6.00
CA ASP A 38 -27.61 21.58 -6.91
C ASP A 38 -26.57 20.64 -6.28
N THR A 39 -26.43 19.44 -6.83
CA THR A 39 -25.48 18.43 -6.32
C THR A 39 -24.52 17.96 -7.39
N PHE A 40 -23.25 17.82 -7.02
CA PHE A 40 -22.30 17.02 -7.78
C PHE A 40 -22.41 15.55 -7.37
N GLY A 41 -22.68 14.68 -8.34
CA GLY A 41 -22.89 13.25 -8.13
C GLY A 41 -24.33 12.86 -7.76
N TRP A 42 -24.54 11.56 -7.53
CA TRP A 42 -25.87 10.96 -7.39
C TRP A 42 -26.08 10.29 -6.03
N GLY A 43 -25.62 9.05 -5.84
CA GLY A 43 -25.69 8.33 -4.56
C GLY A 43 -24.50 8.60 -3.63
N VAL A 44 -24.68 8.32 -2.35
CA VAL A 44 -23.60 8.18 -1.35
C VAL A 44 -23.72 6.84 -0.66
N VAL A 45 -22.60 6.34 -0.12
CA VAL A 45 -22.55 5.06 0.58
C VAL A 45 -22.17 5.29 2.05
N PHE A 46 -22.82 4.57 2.97
CA PHE A 46 -22.53 4.60 4.40
C PHE A 46 -22.16 3.21 4.93
N SER A 47 -21.43 3.20 6.04
CA SER A 47 -21.20 2.00 6.87
C SER A 47 -22.12 2.03 8.10
N ASP A 48 -22.50 0.86 8.63
CA ASP A 48 -23.32 0.74 9.85
C ASP A 48 -22.80 1.59 11.02
N GLN A 49 -21.48 1.58 11.25
CA GLN A 49 -20.85 2.39 12.30
C GLN A 49 -21.11 3.89 12.14
N THR A 50 -21.17 4.38 10.90
CA THR A 50 -21.48 5.78 10.63
C THR A 50 -22.93 6.08 10.96
N VAL A 51 -23.84 5.15 10.65
CA VAL A 51 -25.25 5.28 11.00
C VAL A 51 -25.43 5.33 12.52
N GLU A 52 -24.75 4.48 13.28
CA GLU A 52 -24.76 4.53 14.75
C GLU A 52 -24.29 5.88 15.29
N ASN A 53 -23.19 6.42 14.76
CA ASN A 53 -22.69 7.74 15.16
C ASN A 53 -23.69 8.86 14.83
N LEU A 54 -24.37 8.77 13.68
CA LEU A 54 -25.44 9.70 13.32
C LEU A 54 -26.61 9.59 14.29
N THR A 55 -27.04 8.37 14.63
CA THR A 55 -28.14 8.11 15.58
C THR A 55 -27.82 8.64 16.98
N LEU A 56 -26.60 8.46 17.46
CA LEU A 56 -26.18 8.99 18.78
C LEU A 56 -26.18 10.53 18.83
N ASN A 57 -25.90 11.19 17.70
CA ASN A 57 -25.81 12.64 17.63
C ASN A 57 -27.14 13.33 17.30
N ASP A 58 -27.87 12.87 16.28
CA ASP A 58 -29.20 13.36 15.89
C ASP A 58 -30.13 12.19 15.49
N PRO A 59 -30.85 11.60 16.46
CA PRO A 59 -31.77 10.49 16.21
C PRO A 59 -32.84 10.79 15.15
N VAL A 60 -33.24 12.06 14.99
CA VAL A 60 -34.32 12.46 14.08
C VAL A 60 -33.84 12.45 12.63
N SER A 61 -32.69 13.08 12.36
CA SER A 61 -32.07 12.99 11.03
C SER A 61 -31.70 11.56 10.72
N ALA A 62 -31.09 10.84 11.66
CA ALA A 62 -30.72 9.45 11.47
C ALA A 62 -31.92 8.57 11.11
N GLY A 63 -33.05 8.70 11.83
CA GLY A 63 -34.28 7.95 11.52
C GLY A 63 -34.87 8.28 10.14
N SER A 64 -34.77 9.53 9.71
CA SER A 64 -35.23 9.94 8.37
C SER A 64 -34.31 9.35 7.29
N LEU A 65 -33.00 9.44 7.48
CA LEU A 65 -32.01 8.88 6.55
C LEU A 65 -32.15 7.35 6.45
N THR A 66 -32.25 6.65 7.59
CA THR A 66 -32.32 5.19 7.62
C THR A 66 -33.58 4.62 7.00
N SER A 67 -34.71 5.34 7.08
CA SER A 67 -35.96 4.92 6.43
C SER A 67 -35.89 4.89 4.90
N GLU A 68 -34.90 5.56 4.30
CA GLU A 68 -34.73 5.68 2.85
C GLU A 68 -33.49 4.94 2.33
N PHE A 69 -32.80 4.19 3.20
CA PHE A 69 -31.61 3.44 2.84
C PHE A 69 -31.90 2.20 2.00
N ILE A 70 -31.16 2.07 0.90
CA ILE A 70 -31.08 0.83 0.12
C ILE A 70 -29.90 0.03 0.65
N HIS A 71 -30.12 -1.23 1.00
CA HIS A 71 -29.08 -2.13 1.51
C HIS A 71 -28.74 -3.17 0.46
N TRP A 72 -27.46 -3.47 0.31
CA TRP A 72 -26.96 -4.58 -0.49
C TRP A 72 -25.68 -5.14 0.13
N ASP A 73 -25.47 -6.45 -0.01
CA ASP A 73 -24.35 -7.14 0.62
C ASP A 73 -23.26 -7.57 -0.37
N MET A 74 -23.61 -7.68 -1.66
CA MET A 74 -22.74 -8.27 -2.66
C MET A 74 -21.90 -7.23 -3.42
N ILE A 75 -20.76 -7.68 -3.93
CA ILE A 75 -19.93 -7.00 -4.92
C ILE A 75 -19.86 -7.87 -6.17
N ASP A 76 -20.18 -7.28 -7.32
CA ASP A 76 -20.00 -7.88 -8.63
C ASP A 76 -18.77 -7.29 -9.32
N CYS A 77 -17.90 -8.16 -9.81
CA CYS A 77 -16.82 -7.82 -10.71
C CYS A 77 -17.19 -8.32 -12.12
N VAL A 78 -17.49 -7.40 -13.03
CA VAL A 78 -17.87 -7.72 -14.40
C VAL A 78 -16.72 -7.36 -15.34
N VAL A 79 -16.15 -8.33 -16.05
CA VAL A 79 -15.10 -8.10 -17.05
C VAL A 79 -15.57 -8.66 -18.38
N ASN A 80 -15.76 -7.78 -19.38
CA ASN A 80 -16.23 -8.16 -20.73
C ASN A 80 -17.54 -9.00 -20.74
N GLY A 81 -18.37 -8.87 -19.70
CA GLY A 81 -19.64 -9.58 -19.54
C GLY A 81 -19.59 -10.86 -18.70
N GLU A 82 -18.40 -11.33 -18.29
CA GLU A 82 -18.27 -12.39 -17.28
C GLU A 82 -18.34 -11.79 -15.87
N ILE A 83 -18.92 -12.51 -14.91
CA ILE A 83 -19.19 -12.00 -13.56
C ILE A 83 -18.55 -12.93 -12.52
N GLU A 84 -17.77 -12.35 -11.62
CA GLU A 84 -17.37 -12.97 -10.36
C GLU A 84 -17.96 -12.16 -9.20
N ARG A 85 -18.65 -12.86 -8.30
CA ARG A 85 -19.44 -12.25 -7.23
C ARG A 85 -18.93 -12.68 -5.86
N SER A 86 -18.82 -11.72 -4.94
CA SER A 86 -18.52 -11.97 -3.52
C SER A 86 -19.57 -11.29 -2.63
N ASP A 87 -19.93 -11.92 -1.52
CA ASP A 87 -20.96 -11.52 -0.57
C ASP A 87 -20.38 -10.98 0.76
N GLY A 88 -21.25 -10.58 1.70
CA GLY A 88 -20.87 -10.21 3.07
C GLY A 88 -20.11 -8.88 3.18
N HIS A 89 -20.19 -8.02 2.18
CA HIS A 89 -19.52 -6.73 2.19
C HIS A 89 -20.30 -5.67 2.98
N GLY A 90 -21.62 -5.68 2.84
CA GLY A 90 -22.56 -4.81 3.57
C GLY A 90 -22.43 -3.34 3.21
N PHE A 91 -23.38 -2.81 2.44
CA PHE A 91 -23.41 -1.42 2.03
C PHE A 91 -24.79 -0.81 2.16
N ILE A 92 -24.78 0.51 2.36
CA ILE A 92 -25.97 1.34 2.49
C ILE A 92 -25.89 2.47 1.48
N GLY A 93 -26.85 2.58 0.57
CA GLY A 93 -26.99 3.67 -0.39
C GLY A 93 -28.07 4.67 -0.01
N LEU A 94 -27.80 5.95 -0.29
CA LEU A 94 -28.79 7.03 -0.24
C LEU A 94 -28.53 8.05 -1.34
N GLY A 95 -29.58 8.60 -1.94
CA GLY A 95 -29.46 9.73 -2.87
C GLY A 95 -28.87 10.97 -2.18
N ARG A 96 -27.76 11.50 -2.70
CA ARG A 96 -27.07 12.68 -2.16
C ARG A 96 -27.98 13.92 -2.09
N LYS A 97 -28.75 14.16 -3.14
CA LYS A 97 -29.74 15.24 -3.19
C LYS A 97 -30.76 15.08 -2.06
N ARG A 98 -31.27 13.86 -1.87
CA ARG A 98 -32.27 13.57 -0.85
C ARG A 98 -31.71 13.72 0.56
N MET A 99 -30.48 13.27 0.81
CA MET A 99 -29.76 13.52 2.05
C MET A 99 -29.69 15.02 2.37
N LEU A 100 -29.27 15.86 1.42
CA LEU A 100 -29.20 17.30 1.63
C LEU A 100 -30.56 17.91 1.93
N GLN A 101 -31.64 17.46 1.28
CA GLN A 101 -33.00 17.92 1.58
C GLN A 101 -33.43 17.59 3.02
N ILE A 102 -33.10 16.40 3.52
CA ILE A 102 -33.35 16.01 4.91
C ILE A 102 -32.57 16.93 5.85
N LEU A 103 -31.28 17.14 5.58
CA LEU A 103 -30.43 18.02 6.40
C LEU A 103 -30.86 19.50 6.34
N HIS A 104 -31.29 20.01 5.18
CA HIS A 104 -31.83 21.38 5.04
C HIS A 104 -33.10 21.56 5.87
N THR A 105 -34.01 20.59 5.81
CA THR A 105 -35.25 20.60 6.58
C THR A 105 -34.91 20.61 8.07
N ARG A 106 -34.05 19.69 8.51
CA ARG A 106 -33.63 19.59 9.90
C ARG A 106 -32.95 20.87 10.41
N ALA A 107 -32.02 21.43 9.63
CA ALA A 107 -31.32 22.66 10.00
C ALA A 107 -32.30 23.83 10.16
N THR A 108 -33.29 23.92 9.25
CA THR A 108 -34.34 24.95 9.32
C THR A 108 -35.22 24.79 10.55
N GLU A 109 -35.65 23.56 10.87
CA GLU A 109 -36.44 23.24 12.08
C GLU A 109 -35.72 23.64 13.37
N LEU A 110 -34.39 23.49 13.39
CA LEU A 110 -33.54 23.85 14.53
C LEU A 110 -33.16 25.35 14.55
N GLY A 111 -33.65 26.13 13.59
CA GLY A 111 -33.43 27.57 13.51
C GLY A 111 -32.02 27.97 13.07
N VAL A 112 -31.40 27.20 12.16
CA VAL A 112 -30.19 27.60 11.42
C VAL A 112 -30.62 28.53 10.27
N ASN A 113 -29.90 29.63 10.08
CA ASN A 113 -30.13 30.57 8.99
C ASN A 113 -29.39 30.09 7.72
N LEU A 114 -30.12 29.55 6.75
CA LEU A 114 -29.55 29.06 5.50
C LEU A 114 -29.57 30.14 4.41
N HIS A 115 -28.40 30.49 3.87
CA HIS A 115 -28.20 31.50 2.84
C HIS A 115 -27.69 30.85 1.56
N PHE A 116 -28.60 30.47 0.65
CA PHE A 116 -28.27 29.90 -0.65
C PHE A 116 -27.99 30.96 -1.71
N GLN A 117 -27.28 30.58 -2.77
CA GLN A 117 -26.81 31.49 -3.81
C GLN A 117 -26.07 32.70 -3.22
N SER A 118 -25.41 32.50 -2.07
CA SER A 118 -24.67 33.52 -1.35
C SER A 118 -23.20 33.19 -1.41
N GLU A 119 -22.49 33.90 -2.28
CA GLU A 119 -21.06 33.77 -2.40
C GLU A 119 -20.35 34.61 -1.33
N PHE A 120 -19.18 34.14 -0.91
CA PHE A 120 -18.28 34.86 -0.01
C PHE A 120 -16.88 34.94 -0.62
N SER A 121 -16.12 35.89 -0.10
CA SER A 121 -14.71 36.13 -0.32
C SER A 121 -13.92 35.87 0.96
N VAL A 122 -12.59 35.81 0.85
CA VAL A 122 -11.73 35.63 2.04
C VAL A 122 -11.79 36.86 2.96
N ASP A 123 -11.95 38.05 2.38
CA ASP A 123 -12.08 39.31 3.12
C ASP A 123 -13.33 39.37 3.99
N ASP A 124 -14.38 38.61 3.65
CA ASP A 124 -15.61 38.52 4.43
C ASP A 124 -15.35 37.98 5.84
N ILE A 125 -14.30 37.17 6.05
CA ILE A 125 -13.93 36.66 7.39
C ILE A 125 -13.69 37.79 8.38
N ASN A 126 -13.03 38.87 7.93
CA ASN A 126 -12.64 40.00 8.77
C ASN A 126 -13.58 41.21 8.63
N THR A 127 -14.60 41.11 7.77
CA THR A 127 -15.57 42.19 7.53
C THR A 127 -16.98 41.70 7.85
N ARG A 128 -17.63 41.00 6.94
CA ARG A 128 -19.01 40.48 7.08
C ARG A 128 -19.18 39.53 8.27
N PHE A 129 -18.15 38.75 8.60
CA PHE A 129 -18.15 37.73 9.65
C PHE A 129 -17.21 38.07 10.81
N ALA A 130 -16.87 39.35 10.97
CA ALA A 130 -15.95 39.82 12.00
C ALA A 130 -16.46 39.58 13.44
N ASP A 131 -17.78 39.55 13.61
CA ASP A 131 -18.45 39.36 14.90
C ASP A 131 -18.82 37.89 15.20
N ALA A 132 -18.40 36.96 14.33
CA ALA A 132 -18.58 35.52 14.57
C ALA A 132 -17.54 35.01 15.58
N ASP A 133 -18.01 34.27 16.59
CA ASP A 133 -17.16 33.56 17.55
C ASP A 133 -16.36 32.43 16.87
N LEU A 134 -16.94 31.83 15.82
CA LEU A 134 -16.35 30.75 15.05
C LEU A 134 -16.74 30.84 13.57
N VAL A 135 -15.76 30.65 12.69
CA VAL A 135 -15.92 30.50 11.24
C VAL A 135 -15.44 29.10 10.86
N VAL A 136 -16.32 28.33 10.23
CA VAL A 136 -16.03 26.96 9.81
C VAL A 136 -16.01 26.92 8.29
N ALA A 137 -14.86 26.58 7.72
CA ALA A 137 -14.71 26.37 6.29
C ALA A 137 -15.08 24.92 5.94
N ALA A 138 -16.28 24.76 5.39
CA ALA A 138 -16.86 23.51 4.90
C ALA A 138 -17.20 23.62 3.41
N ASP A 139 -16.52 24.51 2.67
CA ASP A 139 -16.83 24.92 1.29
C ASP A 139 -16.26 23.96 0.24
N GLY A 140 -15.91 22.75 0.70
CA GLY A 140 -15.63 21.57 -0.08
C GLY A 140 -14.26 21.59 -0.76
N LEU A 141 -14.16 20.75 -1.79
CA LEU A 141 -12.91 20.47 -2.48
C LEU A 141 -12.20 21.72 -3.04
N ASN A 142 -12.97 22.70 -3.52
CA ASN A 142 -12.45 23.97 -4.04
C ASN A 142 -12.53 25.08 -2.98
N SER A 143 -12.14 24.77 -1.74
CA SER A 143 -12.22 25.68 -0.61
C SER A 143 -11.46 26.98 -0.89
N LYS A 144 -12.17 28.12 -0.87
CA LYS A 144 -11.58 29.45 -1.02
C LYS A 144 -10.70 29.79 0.18
N ILE A 145 -11.10 29.32 1.37
CA ILE A 145 -10.37 29.58 2.61
C ILE A 145 -9.04 28.86 2.62
N ARG A 146 -9.04 27.55 2.38
CA ARG A 146 -7.81 26.77 2.28
C ARG A 146 -6.88 27.30 1.20
N ASN A 147 -7.42 27.53 -0.01
CA ASN A 147 -6.62 27.98 -1.15
C ASN A 147 -6.05 29.40 -0.98
N SER A 148 -6.58 30.20 -0.05
CA SER A 148 -6.04 31.54 0.24
C SER A 148 -4.71 31.50 1.02
N ASP A 149 -4.39 30.38 1.67
CA ASP A 149 -3.24 30.27 2.57
C ASP A 149 -2.81 28.81 2.76
N LEU A 150 -2.29 28.20 1.70
CA LEU A 150 -1.88 26.79 1.72
C LEU A 150 -0.77 26.52 2.74
N GLU A 151 0.10 27.49 3.01
CA GLU A 151 1.18 27.38 3.98
C GLU A 151 0.64 27.28 5.41
N ALA A 152 -0.31 28.15 5.80
CA ALA A 152 -0.89 28.09 7.14
C ALA A 152 -1.60 26.77 7.44
N PHE A 153 -2.17 26.10 6.43
CA PHE A 153 -2.84 24.80 6.57
C PHE A 153 -1.92 23.61 6.31
N GLU A 154 -0.65 23.85 5.96
CA GLU A 154 0.28 22.81 5.51
C GLU A 154 -0.37 21.91 4.45
N CYS A 155 -1.02 22.55 3.47
CA CYS A 155 -1.87 21.88 2.50
C CYS A 155 -1.11 21.46 1.25
N THR A 156 -1.29 20.21 0.85
CA THR A 156 -0.88 19.68 -0.45
C THR A 156 -2.12 19.28 -1.25
N VAL A 157 -2.10 19.60 -2.55
CA VAL A 157 -3.14 19.20 -3.51
C VAL A 157 -2.45 18.47 -4.65
N ASP A 158 -2.71 17.18 -4.77
CA ASP A 158 -2.20 16.32 -5.84
C ASP A 158 -3.34 15.94 -6.80
N VAL A 159 -3.27 16.39 -8.04
CA VAL A 159 -4.30 16.09 -9.05
C VAL A 159 -3.97 14.78 -9.73
N ARG A 160 -4.85 13.80 -9.54
CA ARG A 160 -4.65 12.40 -9.93
C ARG A 160 -4.92 12.19 -11.42
N SER A 161 -4.30 11.17 -12.01
CA SER A 161 -4.20 11.05 -13.47
C SER A 161 -5.50 10.64 -14.14
N ASN A 162 -6.26 9.72 -13.53
CA ASN A 162 -7.49 9.23 -14.13
C ASN A 162 -8.56 10.31 -14.27
N HIS A 163 -9.31 10.23 -15.36
CA HIS A 163 -10.47 11.06 -15.60
C HIS A 163 -11.71 10.27 -15.24
N PHE A 164 -12.67 10.91 -14.57
CA PHE A 164 -13.96 10.30 -14.26
C PHE A 164 -15.13 11.25 -14.44
N VAL A 165 -16.31 10.68 -14.69
CA VAL A 165 -17.59 11.39 -14.78
C VAL A 165 -18.64 10.67 -13.93
N TRP A 166 -19.46 11.44 -13.20
CA TRP A 166 -20.50 10.88 -12.33
C TRP A 166 -21.88 11.00 -12.98
N LEU A 167 -22.42 9.87 -13.43
CA LEU A 167 -23.72 9.78 -14.10
C LEU A 167 -24.73 9.03 -13.21
N GLY A 168 -25.99 9.10 -13.60
CA GLY A 168 -27.09 8.31 -13.03
C GLY A 168 -27.69 7.38 -14.07
N THR A 169 -28.46 6.38 -13.65
CA THR A 169 -29.23 5.54 -14.57
C THR A 169 -30.49 4.98 -13.93
N LYS A 170 -31.44 4.56 -14.75
CA LYS A 170 -32.62 3.79 -14.33
C LYS A 170 -32.36 2.28 -14.28
N GLN A 171 -31.22 1.82 -14.78
CA GLN A 171 -30.79 0.44 -14.56
C GLN A 171 -30.60 0.21 -13.06
N ARG A 172 -31.21 -0.86 -12.55
CA ARG A 172 -31.25 -1.14 -11.11
C ARG A 172 -30.18 -2.17 -10.78
N PHE A 173 -29.12 -1.75 -10.10
CA PHE A 173 -28.07 -2.63 -9.55
C PHE A 173 -28.46 -3.08 -8.14
N ARG A 174 -29.65 -3.69 -8.02
CA ARG A 174 -30.34 -3.92 -6.73
C ARG A 174 -29.56 -4.79 -5.76
N ASP A 175 -28.84 -5.75 -6.29
CA ASP A 175 -28.32 -6.84 -5.49
C ASP A 175 -26.84 -6.62 -5.11
N ALA A 176 -26.11 -5.77 -5.83
CA ALA A 176 -24.66 -5.64 -5.66
C ALA A 176 -24.11 -4.26 -6.00
N PHE A 177 -23.02 -3.88 -5.31
CA PHE A 177 -22.10 -2.87 -5.83
C PHE A 177 -21.36 -3.49 -7.02
N THR A 178 -21.54 -2.92 -8.21
CA THR A 178 -21.04 -3.52 -9.45
C THR A 178 -19.87 -2.70 -10.01
N PHE A 179 -18.73 -3.35 -10.18
CA PHE A 179 -17.60 -2.86 -10.96
C PHE A 179 -17.67 -3.46 -12.36
N ILE A 180 -17.66 -2.64 -13.40
CA ILE A 180 -17.84 -3.08 -14.79
C ILE A 180 -16.62 -2.62 -15.58
N PHE A 181 -15.87 -3.55 -16.18
CA PHE A 181 -14.69 -3.29 -16.98
C PHE A 181 -14.94 -3.72 -18.43
N GLU A 182 -14.80 -2.79 -19.37
CA GLU A 182 -15.00 -3.01 -20.80
C GLU A 182 -13.73 -2.68 -21.59
N LYS A 183 -13.30 -3.61 -22.46
CA LYS A 183 -12.21 -3.35 -23.40
C LYS A 183 -12.75 -2.69 -24.66
N THR A 184 -12.29 -1.48 -24.95
CA THR A 184 -12.65 -0.74 -26.16
C THR A 184 -11.50 -0.74 -27.17
N GLN A 185 -11.74 -0.17 -28.36
CA GLN A 185 -10.71 0.06 -29.36
C GLN A 185 -9.59 1.04 -28.90
N HIS A 186 -9.84 1.83 -27.85
CA HIS A 186 -8.90 2.82 -27.32
C HIS A 186 -8.22 2.37 -26.03
N GLY A 187 -8.58 1.21 -25.49
CA GLY A 187 -8.09 0.71 -24.20
C GLY A 187 -9.24 0.37 -23.25
N TRP A 188 -8.90 0.19 -21.97
CA TRP A 188 -9.86 -0.17 -20.92
C TRP A 188 -10.57 1.06 -20.35
N ILE A 189 -11.87 0.90 -20.12
CA ILE A 189 -12.73 1.88 -19.44
C ILE A 189 -13.65 1.12 -18.49
N TRP A 190 -13.93 1.69 -17.33
CA TRP A 190 -14.72 1.00 -16.32
C TRP A 190 -15.75 1.90 -15.65
N ALA A 191 -16.69 1.27 -14.97
CA ALA A 191 -17.75 1.93 -14.23
C ALA A 191 -17.97 1.35 -12.84
N HIS A 192 -18.31 2.22 -11.89
CA HIS A 192 -18.77 1.87 -10.55
C HIS A 192 -20.27 2.15 -10.48
N ALA A 193 -21.07 1.12 -10.24
CA ALA A 193 -22.52 1.21 -10.27
C ALA A 193 -23.16 0.64 -9.01
N TYR A 194 -24.09 1.38 -8.41
CA TYR A 194 -24.82 0.96 -7.21
C TYR A 194 -26.12 1.74 -7.09
N GLN A 195 -27.15 1.08 -6.57
CA GLN A 195 -28.45 1.71 -6.36
C GLN A 195 -28.42 2.67 -5.16
N PHE A 196 -29.16 3.77 -5.22
CA PHE A 196 -29.25 4.71 -4.09
C PHE A 196 -30.67 5.16 -3.75
N ASP A 197 -31.67 4.84 -4.58
CA ASP A 197 -33.10 4.94 -4.28
C ASP A 197 -33.89 3.86 -5.04
N GLU A 198 -35.23 3.86 -4.94
CA GLU A 198 -36.10 2.81 -5.52
C GLU A 198 -35.92 2.62 -7.04
N ASP A 199 -35.61 3.71 -7.76
CA ASP A 199 -35.71 3.80 -9.21
C ASP A 199 -34.40 4.13 -9.92
N THR A 200 -33.36 4.53 -9.20
CA THR A 200 -32.12 5.05 -9.78
C THR A 200 -30.86 4.53 -9.10
N SER A 201 -29.81 4.47 -9.93
CA SER A 201 -28.48 4.04 -9.53
C SER A 201 -27.43 5.06 -9.93
N THR A 202 -26.36 5.11 -9.13
CA THR A 202 -25.12 5.79 -9.47
C THR A 202 -24.44 5.02 -10.59
N PHE A 203 -23.81 5.72 -11.52
CA PHE A 203 -22.96 5.17 -12.56
C PHE A 203 -21.74 6.08 -12.76
N ILE A 204 -20.64 5.81 -12.08
CA ILE A 204 -19.40 6.60 -12.20
C ILE A 204 -18.55 5.92 -13.26
N VAL A 205 -18.16 6.62 -14.32
CA VAL A 205 -17.27 6.10 -15.37
C VAL A 205 -15.88 6.68 -15.19
N GLU A 206 -14.85 5.86 -15.33
CA GLU A 206 -13.45 6.22 -15.13
C GLU A 206 -12.56 5.58 -16.21
N CYS A 207 -11.52 6.30 -16.64
CA CYS A 207 -10.49 5.79 -17.54
C CYS A 207 -9.15 6.53 -17.41
N ASN A 208 -8.09 5.91 -17.94
CA ASN A 208 -6.77 6.50 -18.07
C ASN A 208 -6.74 7.69 -19.05
N PRO A 209 -5.78 8.63 -18.91
CA PRO A 209 -5.63 9.79 -19.80
C PRO A 209 -5.63 9.45 -21.29
N ASP A 210 -4.89 8.42 -21.71
CA ASP A 210 -4.78 8.04 -23.12
C ASP A 210 -6.13 7.62 -23.72
N VAL A 211 -6.95 6.92 -22.93
CA VAL A 211 -8.31 6.51 -23.32
C VAL A 211 -9.22 7.73 -23.40
N TYR A 212 -9.15 8.61 -22.41
CA TYR A 212 -9.90 9.86 -22.36
C TYR A 212 -9.64 10.74 -23.59
N GLU A 213 -8.36 10.94 -23.93
CA GLU A 213 -7.93 11.72 -25.09
C GLU A 213 -8.34 11.07 -26.41
N ALA A 214 -8.18 9.76 -26.53
CA ALA A 214 -8.51 9.02 -27.75
C ALA A 214 -10.01 9.04 -28.08
N PHE A 215 -10.89 9.02 -27.07
CA PHE A 215 -12.33 9.25 -27.26
C PHE A 215 -12.68 10.72 -27.54
N GLY A 216 -11.83 11.67 -27.13
CA GLY A 216 -12.08 13.11 -27.29
C GLY A 216 -13.17 13.64 -26.38
N PHE A 217 -13.29 13.09 -25.16
CA PHE A 217 -14.30 13.50 -24.18
C PHE A 217 -14.23 14.98 -23.79
N ASP A 218 -13.05 15.61 -23.89
CA ASP A 218 -12.83 17.04 -23.65
C ASP A 218 -13.62 17.94 -24.62
N LYS A 219 -13.90 17.44 -25.82
CA LYS A 219 -14.61 18.15 -26.90
C LYS A 219 -16.09 17.82 -26.95
N MET A 220 -16.54 16.82 -26.18
CA MET A 220 -17.93 16.39 -26.15
C MET A 220 -18.75 17.28 -25.20
N THR A 221 -19.98 17.57 -25.59
CA THR A 221 -20.99 18.06 -24.64
C THR A 221 -21.26 16.99 -23.58
N HIS A 222 -21.87 17.39 -22.45
CA HIS A 222 -22.21 16.45 -21.37
C HIS A 222 -23.14 15.33 -21.87
N ALA A 223 -24.07 15.66 -22.77
CA ALA A 223 -24.99 14.69 -23.36
C ALA A 223 -24.29 13.73 -24.34
N GLU A 224 -23.37 14.22 -25.18
CA GLU A 224 -22.57 13.37 -26.08
C GLU A 224 -21.64 12.43 -25.30
N SER A 225 -21.03 12.92 -24.22
CA SER A 225 -20.23 12.09 -23.30
C SER A 225 -21.09 10.98 -22.69
N ALA A 226 -22.27 11.31 -22.15
CA ALA A 226 -23.16 10.33 -21.55
C ALA A 226 -23.65 9.28 -22.56
N GLU A 227 -24.00 9.68 -23.79
CA GLU A 227 -24.40 8.76 -24.86
C GLU A 227 -23.24 7.85 -25.30
N THR A 228 -22.02 8.36 -25.33
CA THR A 228 -20.82 7.57 -25.62
C THR A 228 -20.60 6.51 -24.55
N CYS A 229 -20.67 6.88 -23.27
CA CYS A 229 -20.61 5.93 -22.15
C CYS A 229 -21.76 4.90 -22.22
N ARG A 230 -22.99 5.32 -22.56
CA ARG A 230 -24.14 4.42 -22.68
C ARG A 230 -23.90 3.33 -23.72
N LYS A 231 -23.28 3.67 -24.86
CA LYS A 231 -22.91 2.69 -25.91
C LYS A 231 -21.83 1.74 -25.45
N ILE A 232 -20.81 2.23 -24.74
CA ILE A 232 -19.71 1.41 -24.21
C ILE A 232 -20.27 0.35 -23.25
N PHE A 233 -21.15 0.75 -22.33
CA PHE A 233 -21.70 -0.13 -21.29
C PHE A 233 -23.10 -0.68 -21.62
N GLU A 234 -23.46 -0.79 -22.90
CA GLU A 234 -24.82 -1.16 -23.34
C GLU A 234 -25.30 -2.49 -22.74
N LYS A 235 -24.40 -3.48 -22.66
CA LYS A 235 -24.69 -4.81 -22.10
C LYS A 235 -25.11 -4.73 -20.64
N SER A 236 -24.40 -3.94 -19.84
CA SER A 236 -24.65 -3.80 -18.39
C SER A 236 -25.84 -2.89 -18.09
N LEU A 237 -26.14 -1.95 -18.99
CA LEU A 237 -27.25 -1.00 -18.83
C LEU A 237 -28.61 -1.57 -19.25
N GLY A 238 -28.66 -2.69 -19.99
CA GLY A 238 -29.93 -3.34 -20.34
C GLY A 238 -30.89 -2.44 -21.12
N GLY A 239 -30.38 -1.49 -21.91
CA GLY A 239 -31.17 -0.52 -22.67
C GLY A 239 -31.59 0.74 -21.90
N HIS A 240 -31.20 0.90 -20.64
CA HIS A 240 -31.43 2.13 -19.89
C HIS A 240 -30.47 3.26 -20.28
N GLU A 241 -30.94 4.50 -20.22
CA GLU A 241 -30.13 5.70 -20.49
C GLU A 241 -29.19 6.05 -19.32
N LEU A 242 -28.15 6.85 -19.63
CA LEU A 242 -27.32 7.53 -18.65
C LEU A 242 -27.77 8.98 -18.48
N LEU A 243 -27.96 9.39 -17.23
CA LEU A 243 -28.52 10.67 -16.82
C LEU A 243 -27.40 11.62 -16.37
N THR A 244 -27.49 12.89 -16.74
CA THR A 244 -26.55 13.95 -16.34
C THR A 244 -27.22 14.96 -15.39
N ASN A 245 -26.56 15.31 -14.28
CA ASN A 245 -26.96 16.42 -13.40
C ASN A 245 -25.92 17.57 -13.36
N SER A 246 -24.92 17.51 -14.24
CA SER A 246 -23.76 18.41 -14.33
C SER A 246 -24.00 19.70 -15.10
N ALA A 247 -25.25 20.05 -15.43
CA ALA A 247 -25.58 21.23 -16.25
C ALA A 247 -25.09 22.57 -15.65
N HIS A 248 -24.82 22.61 -14.34
CA HIS A 248 -24.25 23.75 -13.62
C HIS A 248 -22.72 23.86 -13.76
N ILE A 249 -22.05 22.80 -14.24
CA ILE A 249 -20.60 22.74 -14.46
C ILE A 249 -20.28 23.32 -15.83
N ARG A 250 -19.34 24.27 -15.88
CA ARG A 250 -18.81 24.81 -17.14
C ARG A 250 -17.61 23.98 -17.59
N GLY A 251 -17.56 23.63 -18.87
CA GLY A 251 -16.48 22.80 -19.44
C GLY A 251 -16.83 21.31 -19.48
N SER A 252 -15.81 20.45 -19.53
CA SER A 252 -16.01 18.99 -19.52
C SER A 252 -16.70 18.53 -18.23
N ALA A 253 -17.58 17.53 -18.33
CA ALA A 253 -18.14 16.85 -17.16
C ALA A 253 -17.13 15.89 -16.51
N TRP A 254 -16.09 15.52 -17.25
CA TRP A 254 -15.01 14.69 -16.77
C TRP A 254 -14.01 15.53 -15.99
N ILE A 255 -13.64 15.04 -14.81
CA ILE A 255 -12.67 15.68 -13.95
C ILE A 255 -11.63 14.68 -13.48
N ASN A 256 -10.47 15.19 -13.11
CA ASN A 256 -9.50 14.46 -12.32
C ASN A 256 -9.84 14.58 -10.84
N PHE A 257 -9.41 13.60 -10.03
CA PHE A 257 -9.60 13.67 -8.60
C PHE A 257 -8.46 14.48 -7.94
N PRO A 258 -8.72 15.63 -7.32
CA PRO A 258 -7.73 16.32 -6.50
C PRO A 258 -7.66 15.73 -5.09
N GLN A 259 -6.55 15.08 -4.78
CA GLN A 259 -6.22 14.62 -3.44
C GLN A 259 -5.74 15.80 -2.59
N VAL A 260 -6.57 16.23 -1.64
CA VAL A 260 -6.26 17.28 -0.66
C VAL A 260 -5.81 16.65 0.66
N LEU A 261 -4.67 17.10 1.17
CA LEU A 261 -4.15 16.77 2.50
C LEU A 261 -3.66 18.04 3.20
N CYS A 262 -4.37 18.49 4.23
CA CYS A 262 -3.92 19.51 5.17
C CYS A 262 -3.40 18.86 6.45
N ARG A 263 -2.20 19.23 6.92
CA ARG A 263 -1.69 18.80 8.24
C ARG A 263 -2.08 19.75 9.37
N ASN A 264 -2.44 20.99 9.04
CA ASN A 264 -3.06 21.90 9.99
C ASN A 264 -4.45 22.29 9.48
N TRP A 265 -5.47 22.15 10.32
CA TRP A 265 -6.85 22.47 9.95
C TRP A 265 -7.30 23.81 10.57
N ILE A 266 -6.48 24.42 11.41
CA ILE A 266 -6.87 25.56 12.23
C ILE A 266 -5.97 26.75 11.95
N LYS A 267 -6.53 27.84 11.41
CA LYS A 267 -5.74 29.04 11.06
C LYS A 267 -5.47 29.94 12.26
N ASN A 268 -6.44 30.10 13.14
CA ASN A 268 -6.38 30.98 14.32
C ASN A 268 -7.39 30.52 15.38
N ASP A 269 -7.70 31.35 16.37
CA ASP A 269 -8.58 30.98 17.49
C ASP A 269 -10.06 30.82 17.11
N ARG A 270 -10.43 31.13 15.86
CA ARG A 270 -11.83 31.10 15.40
C ARG A 270 -12.04 30.56 13.99
N LEU A 271 -11.01 30.01 13.32
CA LEU A 271 -11.16 29.51 11.95
C LEU A 271 -10.61 28.09 11.78
N VAL A 272 -11.48 27.19 11.32
CA VAL A 272 -11.20 25.75 11.18
C VAL A 272 -11.74 25.18 9.87
N LEU A 273 -11.02 24.22 9.29
CA LEU A 273 -11.42 23.42 8.12
C LEU A 273 -12.09 22.11 8.55
N ILE A 274 -13.12 21.67 7.81
CA ILE A 274 -13.75 20.34 7.99
C ILE A 274 -14.06 19.67 6.63
N GLY A 275 -14.17 18.35 6.60
CA GLY A 275 -14.54 17.59 5.39
C GLY A 275 -13.57 17.80 4.22
N ASP A 276 -14.09 17.82 2.99
CA ASP A 276 -13.27 17.96 1.76
C ASP A 276 -12.50 19.30 1.69
N ALA A 277 -12.81 20.28 2.55
CA ALA A 277 -11.99 21.47 2.70
C ALA A 277 -10.67 21.16 3.43
N ALA A 278 -10.64 20.22 4.38
CA ALA A 278 -9.43 19.81 5.09
C ALA A 278 -8.74 18.61 4.42
N HIS A 279 -9.53 17.63 3.98
CA HIS A 279 -9.01 16.35 3.51
C HIS A 279 -10.03 15.61 2.64
N THR A 280 -9.59 15.06 1.52
CA THR A 280 -10.45 14.32 0.58
C THR A 280 -10.15 12.83 0.61
N ALA A 281 -11.16 11.99 0.41
CA ALA A 281 -10.99 10.56 0.15
C ALA A 281 -11.60 10.20 -1.20
N HIS A 282 -10.84 9.47 -2.04
CA HIS A 282 -11.31 9.00 -3.34
C HIS A 282 -12.60 8.17 -3.20
N TYR A 283 -13.53 8.33 -4.15
CA TYR A 283 -14.85 7.69 -4.11
C TYR A 283 -14.78 6.15 -4.19
N SER A 284 -13.63 5.59 -4.60
CA SER A 284 -13.37 4.15 -4.70
C SER A 284 -13.57 3.36 -3.40
N ILE A 285 -13.61 4.03 -2.25
CA ILE A 285 -13.90 3.41 -0.94
C ILE A 285 -15.12 4.01 -0.22
N GLY A 286 -15.91 4.85 -0.91
CA GLY A 286 -17.18 5.40 -0.38
C GLY A 286 -17.08 6.21 0.92
N SER A 287 -15.94 6.82 1.23
CA SER A 287 -15.70 7.41 2.58
C SER A 287 -15.72 8.94 2.66
N GLY A 288 -15.87 9.68 1.55
CA GLY A 288 -15.80 11.15 1.55
C GLY A 288 -16.89 11.82 2.39
N THR A 289 -18.16 11.48 2.17
CA THR A 289 -19.29 12.03 2.97
C THR A 289 -19.21 11.62 4.43
N LYS A 290 -18.78 10.38 4.71
CA LYS A 290 -18.53 9.88 6.06
C LYS A 290 -17.54 10.77 6.82
N LEU A 291 -16.39 11.08 6.22
CA LEU A 291 -15.36 11.93 6.84
C LEU A 291 -15.95 13.27 7.28
N GLY A 292 -16.63 13.97 6.38
CA GLY A 292 -17.20 15.29 6.70
C GLY A 292 -18.28 15.26 7.78
N LEU A 293 -19.12 14.21 7.83
CA LEU A 293 -20.12 14.06 8.89
C LEU A 293 -19.49 13.76 10.25
N GLU A 294 -18.45 12.91 10.28
CA GLU A 294 -17.74 12.60 11.52
C GLU A 294 -16.91 13.77 12.04
N ASP A 295 -16.33 14.58 11.15
CA ASP A 295 -15.66 15.83 11.54
C ASP A 295 -16.65 16.78 12.20
N ALA A 296 -17.84 16.93 11.63
CA ALA A 296 -18.90 17.75 12.19
C ALA A 296 -19.33 17.29 13.58
N ILE A 297 -19.48 15.97 13.79
CA ILE A 297 -19.83 15.40 15.10
C ILE A 297 -18.72 15.63 16.13
N SER A 298 -17.46 15.34 15.78
CA SER A 298 -16.32 15.50 16.68
C SER A 298 -16.10 16.97 17.03
N LEU A 299 -16.13 17.87 16.03
CA LEU A 299 -15.99 19.30 16.27
C LEU A 299 -17.10 19.84 17.18
N ALA A 300 -18.36 19.44 16.96
CA ALA A 300 -19.47 19.84 17.83
C ALA A 300 -19.31 19.32 19.27
N LYS A 301 -18.86 18.07 19.43
CA LYS A 301 -18.56 17.46 20.74
C LYS A 301 -17.52 18.27 21.50
N HIS A 302 -16.40 18.63 20.87
CA HIS A 302 -15.33 19.38 21.53
C HIS A 302 -15.69 20.84 21.80
N LEU A 303 -16.37 21.52 20.87
CA LEU A 303 -16.84 22.89 21.06
C LEU A 303 -17.91 23.02 22.17
N SER A 304 -18.61 21.92 22.47
CA SER A 304 -19.59 21.86 23.56
C SER A 304 -18.99 21.42 24.90
N SER A 305 -17.68 21.21 24.96
CA SER A 305 -16.97 20.90 26.20
C SER A 305 -16.71 22.17 27.03
N ALA A 306 -16.08 22.02 28.19
CA ALA A 306 -15.66 23.15 29.02
C ALA A 306 -14.36 23.83 28.51
N LEU A 307 -13.77 23.35 27.41
CA LEU A 307 -12.52 23.87 26.87
C LEU A 307 -12.72 25.25 26.21
N PRO A 308 -11.71 26.15 26.29
CA PRO A 308 -11.66 27.32 25.42
C PRO A 308 -11.72 26.92 23.94
N VAL A 309 -12.30 27.78 23.08
CA VAL A 309 -12.51 27.47 21.65
C VAL A 309 -11.24 26.97 20.98
N ARG A 310 -10.10 27.66 21.17
CA ARG A 310 -8.82 27.23 20.56
C ARG A 310 -8.39 25.83 20.99
N GLU A 311 -8.55 25.50 22.26
CA GLU A 311 -8.22 24.16 22.80
C GLU A 311 -9.20 23.09 22.28
N ALA A 312 -10.49 23.44 22.15
CA ALA A 312 -11.48 22.56 21.55
C ALA A 312 -11.21 22.28 20.07
N LEU A 313 -10.76 23.29 19.30
CA LEU A 313 -10.35 23.10 17.90
C LEU A 313 -9.15 22.16 17.80
N GLN A 314 -8.16 22.33 18.68
CA GLN A 314 -6.99 21.45 18.71
C GLN A 314 -7.39 20.01 19.08
N ALA A 315 -8.24 19.82 20.10
CA ALA A 315 -8.73 18.49 20.48
C ALA A 315 -9.51 17.79 19.37
N TYR A 316 -10.26 18.55 18.55
CA TYR A 316 -10.90 18.04 17.34
C TYR A 316 -9.87 17.55 16.32
N GLN A 317 -8.87 18.38 15.98
CA GLN A 317 -7.84 17.99 15.01
C GLN A 317 -7.08 16.76 15.50
N ASP A 318 -6.64 16.75 16.78
CA ASP A 318 -5.89 15.64 17.36
C ASP A 318 -6.68 14.31 17.33
N GLU A 319 -8.00 14.35 17.59
CA GLU A 319 -8.87 13.16 17.51
C GLU A 319 -9.06 12.68 16.06
N ARG A 320 -9.22 13.61 15.12
CA ARG A 320 -9.68 13.29 13.76
C ARG A 320 -8.55 13.09 12.75
N GLU A 321 -7.39 13.70 12.94
CA GLU A 321 -6.26 13.61 12.00
C GLU A 321 -5.84 12.15 11.75
N LEU A 322 -5.73 11.35 12.80
CA LEU A 322 -5.34 9.94 12.69
C LEU A 322 -6.35 9.12 11.86
N GLU A 323 -7.65 9.30 12.13
CA GLU A 323 -8.71 8.55 11.44
C GLU A 323 -8.89 9.02 9.99
N ALA A 324 -8.78 10.33 9.74
CA ALA A 324 -8.75 10.89 8.40
C ALA A 324 -7.57 10.31 7.60
N LEU A 325 -6.36 10.31 8.17
CA LEU A 325 -5.16 9.81 7.51
C LEU A 325 -5.27 8.31 7.17
N LYS A 326 -5.81 7.48 8.07
CA LYS A 326 -6.08 6.05 7.79
C LYS A 326 -6.99 5.86 6.58
N LEU A 327 -8.09 6.61 6.52
CA LEU A 327 -9.05 6.53 5.41
C LEU A 327 -8.48 7.09 4.11
N GLN A 328 -7.72 8.18 4.17
CA GLN A 328 -7.04 8.74 3.01
C GLN A 328 -5.99 7.79 2.44
N ASN A 329 -5.21 7.11 3.29
CA ASN A 329 -4.26 6.10 2.83
C ASN A 329 -4.95 4.92 2.14
N ALA A 330 -6.06 4.42 2.69
CA ALA A 330 -6.83 3.36 2.05
C ALA A 330 -7.45 3.80 0.72
N ALA A 331 -7.94 5.04 0.64
CA ALA A 331 -8.47 5.62 -0.59
C ALA A 331 -7.39 5.81 -1.65
N LEU A 332 -6.20 6.27 -1.24
CA LEU A 332 -5.03 6.44 -2.09
C LEU A 332 -4.58 5.09 -2.69
N ASN A 333 -4.45 4.05 -1.87
CA ASN A 333 -4.08 2.72 -2.35
C ASN A 333 -5.10 2.19 -3.38
N ALA A 334 -6.40 2.33 -3.09
CA ALA A 334 -7.46 1.90 -4.00
C ALA A 334 -7.47 2.69 -5.31
N MET A 335 -7.20 4.00 -5.24
CA MET A 335 -7.14 4.89 -6.39
C MET A 335 -5.93 4.58 -7.28
N ILE A 336 -4.73 4.40 -6.69
CA ILE A 336 -3.53 3.99 -7.43
C ILE A 336 -3.76 2.64 -8.13
N TRP A 337 -4.47 1.71 -7.49
CA TRP A 337 -4.85 0.45 -8.14
C TRP A 337 -5.78 0.68 -9.35
N PHE A 338 -6.72 1.62 -9.28
CA PHE A 338 -7.57 2.00 -10.42
C PHE A 338 -6.79 2.67 -11.55
N GLU A 339 -5.87 3.58 -11.23
CA GLU A 339 -4.95 4.20 -12.19
C GLU A 339 -4.14 3.17 -12.98
N ASN A 340 -3.86 2.01 -12.37
CA ASN A 340 -3.07 0.95 -12.97
C ASN A 340 -3.88 -0.31 -13.30
N THR A 341 -5.22 -0.24 -13.28
CA THR A 341 -6.09 -1.41 -13.52
C THR A 341 -5.79 -2.19 -14.80
N PRO A 342 -5.44 -1.55 -15.95
CA PRO A 342 -5.11 -2.27 -17.17
C PRO A 342 -4.06 -3.38 -16.99
N ARG A 343 -3.05 -3.19 -16.12
CA ARG A 343 -2.00 -4.20 -15.91
C ARG A 343 -2.54 -5.49 -15.29
N TYR A 344 -3.58 -5.40 -14.45
CA TYR A 344 -4.19 -6.58 -13.83
C TYR A 344 -5.20 -7.26 -14.75
N LEU A 345 -5.97 -6.47 -15.51
CA LEU A 345 -6.92 -7.00 -16.49
C LEU A 345 -6.23 -7.79 -17.61
N GLU A 346 -4.96 -7.54 -17.86
CA GLU A 346 -4.16 -8.25 -18.87
C GLU A 346 -3.36 -9.42 -18.28
N ALA A 347 -3.01 -9.37 -16.98
CA ALA A 347 -2.21 -10.39 -16.32
C ALA A 347 -3.03 -11.49 -15.62
N PHE A 348 -4.24 -11.19 -15.15
CA PHE A 348 -5.02 -12.07 -14.27
C PHE A 348 -6.27 -12.60 -14.96
N ASP A 349 -6.68 -13.81 -14.56
CA ASP A 349 -8.05 -14.24 -14.81
C ASP A 349 -9.05 -13.50 -13.91
N LEU A 350 -10.34 -13.68 -14.20
CA LEU A 350 -11.41 -12.97 -13.52
C LEU A 350 -11.41 -13.20 -11.99
N LYS A 351 -11.06 -14.40 -11.52
CA LYS A 351 -11.13 -14.72 -10.09
C LYS A 351 -10.00 -14.06 -9.32
N GLN A 352 -8.77 -14.13 -9.84
CA GLN A 352 -7.63 -13.42 -9.26
C GLN A 352 -7.77 -11.89 -9.41
N PHE A 353 -8.30 -11.41 -10.53
CA PHE A 353 -8.61 -9.99 -10.72
C PHE A 353 -9.63 -9.48 -9.68
N ASN A 354 -10.73 -10.22 -9.45
CA ASN A 354 -11.70 -9.87 -8.42
C ASN A 354 -11.06 -9.86 -7.03
N TYR A 355 -10.23 -10.85 -6.70
CA TYR A 355 -9.48 -10.85 -5.42
C TYR A 355 -8.59 -9.61 -5.26
N SER A 356 -7.81 -9.27 -6.30
CA SER A 356 -6.94 -8.07 -6.29
C SER A 356 -7.77 -6.79 -6.12
N MET A 357 -8.90 -6.69 -6.83
CA MET A 357 -9.84 -5.58 -6.70
C MET A 357 -10.41 -5.49 -5.28
N LEU A 358 -10.94 -6.57 -4.70
CA LEU A 358 -11.54 -6.55 -3.36
C LEU A 358 -10.52 -6.13 -2.28
N THR A 359 -9.26 -6.52 -2.44
CA THR A 359 -8.17 -6.24 -1.48
C THR A 359 -7.36 -4.97 -1.78
N ARG A 360 -7.68 -4.21 -2.84
CA ARG A 360 -6.93 -3.03 -3.32
C ARG A 360 -6.69 -1.95 -2.26
N SER A 361 -7.68 -1.73 -1.38
CA SER A 361 -7.61 -0.70 -0.33
C SER A 361 -6.72 -1.09 0.84
N GLN A 362 -6.33 -2.37 0.94
CA GLN A 362 -5.66 -3.00 2.08
C GLN A 362 -6.45 -2.99 3.41
N ARG A 363 -7.69 -2.48 3.41
CA ARG A 363 -8.62 -2.58 4.55
C ARG A 363 -9.35 -3.92 4.58
N VAL A 364 -9.67 -4.43 3.40
CA VAL A 364 -10.16 -5.79 3.22
C VAL A 364 -8.95 -6.65 2.92
N SER A 365 -8.68 -7.60 3.81
CA SER A 365 -7.57 -8.54 3.71
C SER A 365 -8.07 -9.97 3.47
N HIS A 366 -7.14 -10.92 3.33
CA HIS A 366 -7.47 -12.33 3.11
C HIS A 366 -8.36 -12.89 4.21
N GLU A 367 -7.99 -12.73 5.48
CA GLU A 367 -8.80 -13.24 6.60
C GLU A 367 -10.07 -12.40 6.81
N ASN A 368 -10.07 -11.11 6.45
CA ASN A 368 -11.30 -10.33 6.44
C ASN A 368 -12.29 -10.86 5.38
N LEU A 369 -11.81 -11.28 4.21
CA LEU A 369 -12.66 -11.94 3.20
C LEU A 369 -13.21 -13.26 3.71
N ARG A 370 -12.47 -14.01 4.54
CA ARG A 370 -12.99 -15.24 5.15
C ARG A 370 -14.17 -14.97 6.07
N LEU A 371 -14.09 -13.87 6.84
CA LEU A 371 -15.18 -13.44 7.72
C LEU A 371 -16.42 -12.93 6.95
N ARG A 372 -16.21 -12.43 5.73
CA ARG A 372 -17.28 -11.87 4.87
C ARG A 372 -17.95 -12.96 4.03
N ASP A 373 -17.14 -13.75 3.33
CA ASP A 373 -17.57 -14.75 2.35
C ASP A 373 -16.58 -15.92 2.31
N GLU A 374 -16.65 -16.76 3.34
CA GLU A 374 -15.84 -17.97 3.47
C GLU A 374 -15.93 -18.89 2.23
N PRO A 375 -17.12 -19.20 1.67
CA PRO A 375 -17.21 -20.06 0.48
C PRO A 375 -16.49 -19.46 -0.74
N TRP A 376 -16.62 -18.15 -0.98
CA TRP A 376 -15.91 -17.51 -2.09
C TRP A 376 -14.40 -17.54 -1.90
N LEU A 377 -13.92 -17.24 -0.68
CA LEU A 377 -12.49 -17.26 -0.38
C LEU A 377 -11.92 -18.66 -0.52
N GLN A 378 -12.59 -19.70 0.01
CA GLN A 378 -12.18 -21.09 -0.19
C GLN A 378 -12.13 -21.44 -1.69
N GLY A 379 -13.05 -20.89 -2.49
CA GLY A 379 -13.02 -21.01 -3.94
C GLY A 379 -11.77 -20.38 -4.57
N MET A 380 -11.33 -19.21 -4.07
CA MET A 380 -10.09 -18.56 -4.50
C MET A 380 -8.85 -19.39 -4.10
N GLU A 381 -8.82 -19.91 -2.87
CA GLU A 381 -7.73 -20.77 -2.38
C GLU A 381 -7.60 -22.05 -3.21
N LYS A 382 -8.73 -22.70 -3.53
CA LYS A 382 -8.76 -23.86 -4.44
C LYS A 382 -8.30 -23.51 -5.85
N HIS A 383 -8.70 -22.34 -6.35
CA HIS A 383 -8.30 -21.86 -7.67
C HIS A 383 -6.78 -21.68 -7.76
N LEU A 384 -6.16 -21.02 -6.78
CA LEU A 384 -4.70 -20.92 -6.72
C LEU A 384 -4.00 -22.27 -6.52
N ALA A 385 -4.61 -23.18 -5.74
CA ALA A 385 -4.09 -24.53 -5.56
C ALA A 385 -4.09 -25.31 -6.89
N LYS A 386 -5.12 -25.17 -7.73
CA LYS A 386 -5.15 -25.76 -9.09
C LYS A 386 -4.06 -25.20 -9.99
N ILE A 387 -3.80 -23.89 -9.92
CA ILE A 387 -2.69 -23.27 -10.66
C ILE A 387 -1.34 -23.84 -10.20
N SER A 388 -1.14 -24.00 -8.90
CA SER A 388 0.15 -24.42 -8.33
C SER A 388 0.42 -25.93 -8.41
N LEU A 389 -0.60 -26.75 -8.16
CA LEU A 389 -0.50 -28.22 -8.01
C LEU A 389 -1.15 -28.99 -9.18
N GLY A 390 -1.89 -28.30 -10.05
CA GLY A 390 -2.60 -28.86 -11.19
C GLY A 390 -4.11 -29.02 -10.96
N GLU A 391 -4.86 -29.10 -12.07
CA GLU A 391 -6.34 -29.13 -12.13
C GLU A 391 -7.02 -30.24 -11.30
N HIS A 392 -6.30 -31.29 -10.94
CA HIS A 392 -6.81 -32.41 -10.17
C HIS A 392 -6.89 -32.13 -8.66
N PHE A 393 -6.26 -31.06 -8.18
CA PHE A 393 -6.26 -30.66 -6.78
C PHE A 393 -7.52 -29.84 -6.45
N ASP A 394 -8.29 -30.20 -5.41
CA ASP A 394 -9.56 -29.53 -5.08
C ASP A 394 -9.68 -29.09 -3.60
N GLU A 395 -8.58 -29.06 -2.85
CA GLU A 395 -8.56 -28.56 -1.48
C GLU A 395 -8.18 -27.07 -1.45
N ALA A 396 -8.76 -26.33 -0.50
CA ALA A 396 -8.38 -24.95 -0.24
C ALA A 396 -7.05 -24.95 0.53
N ILE A 397 -6.03 -24.27 -0.01
CA ILE A 397 -4.73 -24.09 0.64
C ILE A 397 -4.53 -22.59 0.88
N PRO A 398 -4.19 -22.16 2.11
CA PRO A 398 -3.82 -20.77 2.35
C PRO A 398 -2.67 -20.37 1.42
N PRO A 399 -2.75 -19.24 0.69
CA PRO A 399 -1.80 -18.92 -0.37
C PRO A 399 -0.32 -18.97 0.03
N MET A 400 -0.01 -18.64 1.29
CA MET A 400 1.35 -18.74 1.82
C MET A 400 1.94 -20.16 1.77
N PHE A 401 1.13 -21.22 1.82
CA PHE A 401 1.55 -22.63 1.82
C PHE A 401 1.48 -23.29 0.45
N LEU A 402 1.11 -22.55 -0.59
CA LEU A 402 1.23 -23.05 -1.96
C LEU A 402 2.71 -23.24 -2.30
N PRO A 403 3.12 -24.39 -2.87
CA PRO A 403 4.48 -24.54 -3.33
C PRO A 403 4.78 -23.54 -4.46
N TYR A 404 6.07 -23.36 -4.73
CA TYR A 404 6.57 -22.54 -5.81
C TYR A 404 7.76 -23.22 -6.46
N LYS A 405 7.86 -23.08 -7.78
CA LYS A 405 8.99 -23.58 -8.56
C LYS A 405 9.69 -22.41 -9.22
N LEU A 406 10.93 -22.17 -8.84
CA LEU A 406 11.81 -21.17 -9.44
C LEU A 406 12.88 -21.90 -10.26
N GLY A 407 12.72 -21.93 -11.58
CA GLY A 407 13.56 -22.78 -12.42
C GLY A 407 13.46 -24.25 -12.01
N ASN A 408 14.57 -24.86 -11.56
CA ASN A 408 14.60 -26.22 -11.02
C ASN A 408 14.47 -26.29 -9.49
N LEU A 409 14.46 -25.15 -8.80
CA LEU A 409 14.32 -25.09 -7.35
C LEU A 409 12.86 -25.22 -6.96
N GLU A 410 12.54 -26.27 -6.22
CA GLU A 410 11.22 -26.50 -5.64
C GLU A 410 11.20 -26.00 -4.19
N LEU A 411 10.28 -25.07 -3.92
CA LEU A 411 9.97 -24.52 -2.61
C LEU A 411 8.61 -25.03 -2.17
N GLU A 412 8.52 -25.44 -0.92
CA GLU A 412 7.31 -26.10 -0.41
C GLU A 412 6.21 -25.10 -0.05
N ASN A 413 6.59 -23.84 0.17
CA ASN A 413 5.68 -22.75 0.45
C ASN A 413 6.29 -21.42 -0.01
N ARG A 414 5.51 -20.34 0.07
CA ARG A 414 5.87 -18.99 -0.41
C ARG A 414 6.64 -18.15 0.61
N VAL A 415 6.96 -18.70 1.78
CA VAL A 415 7.55 -17.97 2.89
C VAL A 415 9.08 -18.00 2.82
N VAL A 416 9.68 -16.82 2.86
CA VAL A 416 11.13 -16.63 2.81
C VAL A 416 11.61 -15.96 4.10
N VAL A 417 12.67 -16.48 4.70
CA VAL A 417 13.40 -15.75 5.76
C VAL A 417 14.37 -14.78 5.07
N SER A 418 14.16 -13.48 5.30
CA SER A 418 14.97 -12.40 4.71
C SER A 418 16.43 -12.47 5.18
N PRO A 419 17.40 -12.02 4.34
CA PRO A 419 18.78 -11.81 4.79
C PRO A 419 18.81 -10.79 5.95
N MET A 420 19.47 -11.14 7.06
CA MET A 420 19.55 -10.33 8.28
C MET A 420 20.93 -10.49 8.92
N SER A 421 21.77 -9.46 8.83
CA SER A 421 23.12 -9.47 9.42
C SER A 421 23.09 -9.71 10.93
N MET A 422 23.85 -10.71 11.36
CA MET A 422 23.93 -11.13 12.76
C MET A 422 25.10 -10.48 13.48
N TYR A 423 26.06 -9.94 12.73
CA TYR A 423 27.26 -9.26 13.25
C TYR A 423 28.00 -10.09 14.31
N SER A 424 28.05 -11.41 14.11
CA SER A 424 28.53 -12.39 15.10
C SER A 424 29.71 -13.22 14.59
N ALA A 425 30.22 -12.96 13.39
CA ALA A 425 31.39 -13.63 12.84
C ALA A 425 32.68 -13.11 13.46
N THR A 426 33.75 -13.90 13.39
CA THR A 426 35.12 -13.45 13.70
C THR A 426 35.93 -13.51 12.42
N ASP A 427 36.44 -12.36 11.95
CA ASP A 427 37.19 -12.25 10.70
C ASP A 427 36.48 -12.88 9.49
N GLY A 428 35.15 -12.68 9.42
CA GLY A 428 34.31 -13.26 8.38
C GLY A 428 33.98 -14.74 8.56
N LEU A 429 34.54 -15.44 9.55
CA LEU A 429 34.25 -16.85 9.79
C LEU A 429 32.90 -17.00 10.52
N PRO A 430 31.87 -17.59 9.90
CA PRO A 430 30.67 -17.97 10.63
C PRO A 430 31.01 -19.11 11.61
N ASP A 431 30.38 -19.09 12.77
CA ASP A 431 30.63 -19.99 13.90
C ASP A 431 29.34 -20.74 14.34
N ASP A 432 29.34 -21.30 15.55
CA ASP A 432 28.21 -22.03 16.09
C ASP A 432 26.95 -21.15 16.29
N TRP A 433 27.09 -19.83 16.45
CA TRP A 433 25.93 -18.93 16.47
C TRP A 433 25.15 -19.05 15.15
N HIS A 434 25.87 -19.00 14.03
CA HIS A 434 25.28 -19.05 12.70
C HIS A 434 24.68 -20.43 12.40
N LEU A 435 25.36 -21.52 12.81
CA LEU A 435 24.81 -22.86 12.69
C LEU A 435 23.48 -23.01 13.44
N VAL A 436 23.43 -22.56 14.70
CA VAL A 436 22.20 -22.63 15.52
C VAL A 436 21.12 -21.72 14.94
N HIS A 437 21.48 -20.51 14.51
CA HIS A 437 20.57 -19.54 13.93
C HIS A 437 19.89 -20.09 12.66
N TYR A 438 20.65 -20.42 11.62
CA TYR A 438 20.09 -20.91 10.35
C TYR A 438 19.46 -22.29 10.50
N GLY A 439 20.00 -23.14 11.38
CA GLY A 439 19.37 -24.41 11.73
C GLY A 439 17.99 -24.22 12.37
N ASN A 440 17.80 -23.20 13.21
CA ASN A 440 16.49 -22.89 13.78
C ASN A 440 15.52 -22.32 12.73
N MET A 441 15.97 -21.41 11.87
CA MET A 441 15.14 -20.85 10.79
C MET A 441 14.66 -21.93 9.81
N ALA A 442 15.54 -22.84 9.42
CA ALA A 442 15.21 -23.96 8.53
C ALA A 442 14.15 -24.90 9.15
N LYS A 443 14.29 -25.24 10.43
CA LYS A 443 13.29 -26.07 11.14
C LYS A 443 11.94 -25.37 11.30
N GLY A 444 11.94 -24.04 11.23
CA GLY A 444 10.78 -23.16 11.42
C GLY A 444 9.74 -23.21 10.32
N GLY A 445 9.99 -23.95 9.23
CA GLY A 445 9.02 -24.28 8.19
C GLY A 445 8.94 -23.30 7.02
N ALA A 446 9.83 -22.31 6.92
CA ALA A 446 9.93 -21.47 5.72
C ALA A 446 10.48 -22.29 4.53
N GLY A 447 9.96 -22.08 3.31
CA GLY A 447 10.41 -22.78 2.12
C GLY A 447 11.84 -22.42 1.71
N LEU A 448 12.24 -21.17 1.94
CA LEU A 448 13.57 -20.65 1.62
C LEU A 448 14.09 -19.80 2.79
N ILE A 449 15.37 -19.96 3.13
CA ILE A 449 16.06 -19.08 4.08
C ILE A 449 17.25 -18.43 3.41
N PHE A 450 17.40 -17.12 3.58
CA PHE A 450 18.60 -16.41 3.17
C PHE A 450 19.59 -16.35 4.32
N THR A 451 20.87 -16.55 4.01
CA THR A 451 21.93 -16.07 4.89
C THR A 451 21.92 -14.55 4.94
N GLU A 452 22.55 -13.98 5.96
CA GLU A 452 22.93 -12.58 5.95
C GLU A 452 23.82 -12.21 4.76
N MET A 453 23.93 -10.91 4.50
CA MET A 453 24.91 -10.39 3.56
C MET A 453 26.29 -10.92 3.97
N THR A 454 26.85 -11.74 3.09
CA THR A 454 28.14 -12.38 3.26
C THR A 454 29.12 -11.68 2.33
N ASP A 455 30.20 -11.16 2.91
CA ASP A 455 31.09 -10.25 2.23
C ASP A 455 32.12 -11.00 1.38
N ILE A 456 32.41 -10.43 0.20
CA ILE A 456 33.31 -11.04 -0.79
C ILE A 456 34.80 -10.86 -0.48
N SER A 457 35.13 -10.02 0.49
CA SER A 457 36.51 -9.77 0.96
C SER A 457 36.50 -9.13 2.36
N ALA A 458 37.66 -9.08 3.02
CA ALA A 458 37.76 -8.52 4.36
C ALA A 458 37.37 -7.03 4.45
N ASP A 459 37.65 -6.24 3.41
CA ASP A 459 37.34 -4.81 3.37
C ASP A 459 35.94 -4.53 2.79
N ALA A 460 35.28 -5.57 2.28
CA ALA A 460 33.90 -5.49 1.81
C ALA A 460 32.87 -5.43 2.95
N ARG A 461 33.28 -5.73 4.19
CA ARG A 461 32.38 -5.85 5.35
C ARG A 461 31.68 -4.55 5.74
N ILE A 462 30.49 -4.69 6.34
CA ILE A 462 29.81 -3.59 7.05
C ILE A 462 30.54 -3.35 8.37
N THR A 463 30.63 -4.40 9.20
CA THR A 463 31.25 -4.36 10.53
C THR A 463 32.26 -5.50 10.68
N PRO A 464 33.14 -5.47 11.71
CA PRO A 464 34.06 -6.56 11.96
C PRO A 464 33.37 -7.92 12.17
N GLY A 465 32.11 -7.90 12.64
CA GLY A 465 31.29 -9.07 12.91
C GLY A 465 30.54 -9.63 11.69
N CYS A 466 30.68 -9.05 10.50
CA CYS A 466 30.04 -9.56 9.29
C CYS A 466 30.71 -10.86 8.81
N THR A 467 29.89 -11.75 8.25
CA THR A 467 30.35 -13.01 7.66
C THR A 467 31.03 -12.79 6.31
N GLY A 468 31.87 -13.73 5.91
CA GLY A 468 32.67 -13.67 4.69
C GLY A 468 32.61 -14.96 3.86
N LEU A 469 32.97 -14.84 2.59
CA LEU A 469 33.20 -15.99 1.70
C LEU A 469 34.34 -15.71 0.71
N TRP A 470 35.50 -15.28 1.20
CA TRP A 470 36.69 -15.00 0.39
C TRP A 470 37.77 -16.09 0.47
N ASN A 471 37.68 -17.03 1.42
CA ASN A 471 38.67 -18.07 1.63
C ASN A 471 38.05 -19.47 1.87
N ASP A 472 38.92 -20.48 1.87
CA ASP A 472 38.53 -21.90 1.98
C ASP A 472 37.97 -22.25 3.37
N GLU A 473 38.43 -21.57 4.43
CA GLU A 473 37.97 -21.82 5.80
C GLU A 473 36.51 -21.38 5.99
N GLN A 474 36.18 -20.19 5.45
CA GLN A 474 34.82 -19.68 5.40
C GLN A 474 33.90 -20.58 4.55
N GLU A 475 34.36 -21.04 3.39
CA GLU A 475 33.63 -22.01 2.55
C GLU A 475 33.31 -23.29 3.33
N ALA A 476 34.28 -23.84 4.06
CA ALA A 476 34.09 -25.04 4.87
C ALA A 476 33.07 -24.83 6.01
N SER A 477 33.09 -23.66 6.67
CA SER A 477 32.13 -23.35 7.73
C SER A 477 30.71 -23.18 7.18
N TRP A 478 30.55 -22.47 6.07
CA TRP A 478 29.24 -22.36 5.40
C TRP A 478 28.72 -23.70 4.91
N LYS A 479 29.59 -24.56 4.37
CA LYS A 479 29.22 -25.91 3.98
C LYS A 479 28.63 -26.71 5.14
N ARG A 480 29.19 -26.60 6.35
CA ARG A 480 28.65 -27.27 7.55
C ARG A 480 27.21 -26.82 7.85
N ILE A 481 26.89 -25.55 7.65
CA ILE A 481 25.54 -25.00 7.85
C ILE A 481 24.59 -25.50 6.75
N VAL A 482 25.00 -25.43 5.49
CA VAL A 482 24.22 -25.94 4.34
C VAL A 482 23.93 -27.44 4.51
N ASP A 483 24.93 -28.25 4.84
CA ASP A 483 24.79 -29.69 5.06
C ASP A 483 23.80 -29.99 6.20
N PHE A 484 23.78 -29.17 7.26
CA PHE A 484 22.79 -29.30 8.32
C PHE A 484 21.36 -29.05 7.81
N VAL A 485 21.15 -27.96 7.06
CA VAL A 485 19.83 -27.59 6.53
C VAL A 485 19.30 -28.69 5.61
N HIS A 486 20.11 -29.14 4.65
CA HIS A 486 19.74 -30.19 3.69
C HIS A 486 19.57 -31.56 4.35
N GLY A 487 20.36 -31.88 5.38
CA GLY A 487 20.31 -33.17 6.06
C GLY A 487 19.15 -33.32 7.04
N HIS A 488 18.61 -32.22 7.54
CA HIS A 488 17.64 -32.24 8.65
C HIS A 488 16.31 -31.55 8.37
N THR A 489 16.20 -30.80 7.28
CA THR A 489 14.99 -30.04 6.95
C THR A 489 14.63 -30.18 5.48
N GLN A 490 13.52 -29.60 5.05
CA GLN A 490 13.17 -29.50 3.63
C GLN A 490 13.35 -28.07 3.07
N SER A 491 13.63 -27.11 3.94
CA SER A 491 13.93 -25.73 3.54
C SER A 491 15.14 -25.69 2.61
N LYS A 492 15.10 -24.74 1.68
CA LYS A 492 16.22 -24.38 0.82
C LYS A 492 17.01 -23.24 1.47
N ILE A 493 18.30 -23.15 1.16
CA ILE A 493 19.18 -22.11 1.70
C ILE A 493 19.82 -21.31 0.57
N ALA A 494 19.69 -19.98 0.67
CA ALA A 494 20.25 -19.01 -0.25
C ALA A 494 21.43 -18.27 0.37
N MET A 495 22.44 -17.98 -0.45
CA MET A 495 23.57 -17.13 -0.10
C MET A 495 23.37 -15.73 -0.67
N GLN A 496 23.38 -14.69 0.17
CA GLN A 496 23.44 -13.31 -0.29
C GLN A 496 24.88 -12.79 -0.26
N LEU A 497 25.45 -12.47 -1.43
CA LEU A 497 26.79 -11.90 -1.55
C LEU A 497 26.74 -10.38 -1.69
N GLY A 498 27.59 -9.67 -0.94
CA GLY A 498 27.62 -8.22 -0.93
C GLY A 498 28.99 -7.60 -0.70
N HIS A 499 29.00 -6.27 -0.81
CA HIS A 499 30.12 -5.42 -0.47
C HIS A 499 29.56 -4.08 0.03
N ALA A 500 29.85 -3.72 1.27
CA ALA A 500 29.26 -2.58 1.97
C ALA A 500 29.60 -1.22 1.34
N GLY A 501 30.74 -1.10 0.65
CA GLY A 501 31.07 0.08 -0.14
C GLY A 501 31.16 1.33 0.73
N PRO A 502 30.43 2.42 0.43
CA PRO A 502 30.48 3.65 1.23
C PRO A 502 29.87 3.50 2.64
N LYS A 503 29.21 2.37 2.94
CA LYS A 503 28.62 2.05 4.25
C LYS A 503 29.44 1.03 5.06
N GLY A 504 30.64 0.70 4.61
CA GLY A 504 31.52 -0.24 5.30
C GLY A 504 32.24 0.38 6.51
N SER A 505 32.99 -0.45 7.23
CA SER A 505 33.84 -0.02 8.36
C SER A 505 33.06 0.70 9.48
N THR A 506 31.92 0.15 9.87
CA THR A 506 31.06 0.67 10.95
C THR A 506 31.00 -0.25 12.17
N LYS A 507 30.55 0.30 13.29
CA LYS A 507 30.23 -0.46 14.50
C LYS A 507 28.97 -1.29 14.30
N ALA A 508 28.79 -2.31 15.14
CA ALA A 508 27.52 -3.04 15.20
C ALA A 508 26.37 -2.12 15.66
N PRO A 509 25.11 -2.37 15.24
CA PRO A 509 24.00 -1.46 15.52
C PRO A 509 23.72 -1.16 16.99
N TRP A 510 24.04 -2.07 17.90
CA TRP A 510 23.87 -1.88 19.34
C TRP A 510 25.00 -1.05 19.99
N ASP A 511 26.09 -0.81 19.26
CA ASP A 511 27.24 0.01 19.69
C ASP A 511 27.24 1.42 19.06
N TRP A 512 26.20 1.74 18.29
CA TRP A 512 26.04 3.05 17.69
C TRP A 512 25.79 4.13 18.75
N HIS A 513 26.27 5.34 18.48
CA HIS A 513 25.86 6.51 19.25
C HIS A 513 24.33 6.73 19.08
N PRO A 514 23.57 7.09 20.14
CA PRO A 514 22.11 7.25 20.04
C PRO A 514 21.62 8.19 18.92
N ASP A 515 22.42 9.21 18.61
CA ASP A 515 22.13 10.21 17.58
C ASP A 515 22.80 9.94 16.21
N ARG A 516 23.43 8.76 16.01
CA ARG A 516 24.10 8.41 14.75
C ARG A 516 23.75 7.00 14.32
N LEU A 517 23.33 6.84 13.07
CA LEU A 517 23.12 5.54 12.43
C LEU A 517 24.39 5.19 11.65
N ASP A 518 24.66 3.89 11.45
CA ASP A 518 25.85 3.45 10.70
C ASP A 518 27.16 4.08 11.25
N ASP A 519 27.30 4.15 12.59
CA ASP A 519 28.40 4.88 13.26
C ASP A 519 29.76 4.26 12.88
N PRO A 520 30.71 5.03 12.31
CA PRO A 520 31.97 4.49 11.83
C PRO A 520 32.87 3.97 12.95
N LEU A 521 33.74 3.03 12.59
CA LEU A 521 34.90 2.66 13.41
C LEU A 521 35.87 3.84 13.51
N ASP A 522 36.74 3.81 14.52
CA ASP A 522 37.86 4.74 14.58
C ASP A 522 38.94 4.39 13.56
N ASP A 523 39.83 5.34 13.27
CA ASP A 523 40.90 5.18 12.27
C ASP A 523 41.84 3.99 12.57
N ALA A 524 41.91 3.56 13.84
CA ALA A 524 42.78 2.46 14.26
C ALA A 524 42.19 1.08 13.95
N ASN A 525 40.87 0.96 13.91
CA ASN A 525 40.16 -0.29 13.67
C ASN A 525 39.44 -0.34 12.31
N GLY A 526 39.32 0.81 11.64
CA GLY A 526 38.68 0.91 10.33
C GLY A 526 39.57 0.52 9.14
N TRP A 527 38.95 0.39 7.97
CA TRP A 527 39.63 0.08 6.70
C TRP A 527 39.19 1.04 5.58
N PRO A 528 39.99 1.17 4.50
CA PRO A 528 39.64 2.03 3.37
C PRO A 528 38.36 1.58 2.67
N LEU A 529 37.48 2.53 2.34
CA LEU A 529 36.22 2.26 1.64
C LEU A 529 36.35 2.51 0.13
N LEU A 530 35.58 1.75 -0.66
CA LEU A 530 35.42 1.93 -2.10
C LEU A 530 33.98 2.30 -2.44
N SER A 531 33.80 3.13 -3.46
CA SER A 531 32.47 3.48 -3.99
C SER A 531 32.56 3.95 -5.45
N ALA A 532 31.42 4.18 -6.08
CA ALA A 532 31.34 4.76 -7.43
C ALA A 532 32.00 6.15 -7.50
N SER A 533 31.95 6.93 -6.42
CA SER A 533 32.48 8.30 -6.33
C SER A 533 33.02 8.60 -4.93
N GLU A 534 33.77 9.68 -4.77
CA GLU A 534 34.27 10.19 -3.47
C GLU A 534 33.16 10.88 -2.65
N GLN A 535 31.98 10.25 -2.60
CA GLN A 535 30.80 10.73 -1.90
C GLN A 535 30.63 9.90 -0.63
N PRO A 536 30.81 10.49 0.58
CA PRO A 536 30.50 9.78 1.82
C PRO A 536 29.00 9.52 1.94
N PHE A 537 28.63 8.46 2.65
CA PHE A 537 27.23 8.08 2.88
C PHE A 537 26.48 9.11 3.74
N ASP A 538 27.10 9.56 4.82
CA ASP A 538 26.66 10.67 5.67
C ASP A 538 27.82 11.64 5.96
N SER A 539 27.50 12.81 6.49
CA SER A 539 28.41 13.87 6.92
C SER A 539 29.52 13.43 7.89
N TYR A 540 29.29 12.37 8.67
CA TYR A 540 30.25 11.78 9.59
C TYR A 540 30.87 10.47 9.09
N SER A 541 30.46 9.97 7.92
CA SER A 541 31.02 8.74 7.35
C SER A 541 32.40 9.02 6.73
N PRO A 542 33.32 8.03 6.73
CA PRO A 542 34.56 8.13 5.98
C PRO A 542 34.31 8.37 4.50
N VAL A 543 35.17 9.16 3.86
CA VAL A 543 35.11 9.39 2.41
C VAL A 543 35.66 8.16 1.68
N PRO A 544 34.86 7.47 0.84
CA PRO A 544 35.35 6.34 0.06
C PRO A 544 36.27 6.82 -1.07
N LYS A 545 37.21 5.97 -1.47
CA LYS A 545 37.95 6.14 -2.71
C LYS A 545 37.01 5.85 -3.90
N ALA A 546 36.96 6.75 -4.87
CA ALA A 546 36.30 6.48 -6.14
C ALA A 546 37.03 5.35 -6.89
N MET A 547 36.29 4.30 -7.26
CA MET A 547 36.86 3.14 -7.93
C MET A 547 37.40 3.49 -9.32
N THR A 548 38.61 3.03 -9.59
CA THR A 548 39.19 2.94 -10.93
C THR A 548 38.68 1.69 -11.66
N ARG A 549 38.94 1.56 -12.96
CA ARG A 549 38.64 0.33 -13.71
C ARG A 549 39.34 -0.91 -13.10
N ALA A 550 40.57 -0.76 -12.62
CA ALA A 550 41.29 -1.85 -11.97
C ALA A 550 40.62 -2.27 -10.65
N ASP A 551 40.16 -1.30 -9.84
CA ASP A 551 39.39 -1.61 -8.62
C ASP A 551 38.08 -2.35 -8.99
N MET A 552 37.40 -1.92 -10.06
CA MET A 552 36.17 -2.58 -10.56
C MET A 552 36.43 -4.01 -11.04
N ASP A 553 37.53 -4.26 -11.74
CA ASP A 553 37.89 -5.62 -12.17
C ASP A 553 38.23 -6.54 -11.01
N GLU A 554 38.95 -6.04 -10.00
CA GLU A 554 39.27 -6.79 -8.79
C GLU A 554 38.01 -7.16 -8.00
N ILE A 555 37.13 -6.20 -7.72
CA ILE A 555 35.88 -6.45 -7.00
C ILE A 555 34.98 -7.44 -7.75
N LYS A 556 34.86 -7.30 -9.08
CA LYS A 556 34.15 -8.27 -9.92
C LYS A 556 34.74 -9.68 -9.77
N GLN A 557 36.06 -9.82 -9.76
CA GLN A 557 36.70 -11.13 -9.58
C GLN A 557 36.43 -11.70 -8.18
N GLN A 558 36.43 -10.87 -7.13
CA GLN A 558 36.07 -11.30 -5.77
C GLN A 558 34.62 -11.81 -5.69
N PHE A 559 33.67 -11.13 -6.34
CA PHE A 559 32.29 -11.63 -6.48
C PHE A 559 32.24 -12.99 -7.19
N VAL A 560 33.02 -13.17 -8.27
CA VAL A 560 33.10 -14.44 -9.01
C VAL A 560 33.68 -15.55 -8.14
N ASP A 561 34.75 -15.29 -7.41
CA ASP A 561 35.40 -16.28 -6.54
C ASP A 561 34.45 -16.71 -5.42
N SER A 562 33.81 -15.77 -4.72
CA SER A 562 32.80 -16.06 -3.71
C SER A 562 31.59 -16.81 -4.28
N THR A 563 31.19 -16.50 -5.52
CA THR A 563 30.12 -17.24 -6.22
C THR A 563 30.48 -18.70 -6.43
N GLN A 564 31.71 -18.99 -6.87
CA GLN A 564 32.18 -20.37 -7.04
C GLN A 564 32.26 -21.11 -5.70
N ARG A 565 32.69 -20.42 -4.64
CA ARG A 565 32.70 -20.96 -3.27
C ARG A 565 31.31 -21.31 -2.79
N ALA A 566 30.33 -20.42 -2.99
CA ALA A 566 28.93 -20.67 -2.64
C ALA A 566 28.39 -21.90 -3.39
N ALA A 567 28.75 -22.06 -4.67
CA ALA A 567 28.29 -23.20 -5.46
C ALA A 567 28.81 -24.54 -4.91
N ARG A 568 30.10 -24.57 -4.52
CA ARG A 568 30.75 -25.73 -3.90
C ARG A 568 30.29 -26.00 -2.47
N ALA A 569 29.97 -24.96 -1.70
CA ALA A 569 29.37 -25.08 -0.37
C ALA A 569 27.96 -25.69 -0.43
N GLY A 570 27.29 -25.62 -1.59
CA GLY A 570 26.06 -26.34 -1.87
C GLY A 570 24.79 -25.51 -1.77
N PHE A 571 24.88 -24.17 -1.74
CA PHE A 571 23.69 -23.31 -1.69
C PHE A 571 22.74 -23.58 -2.88
N ASP A 572 21.44 -23.48 -2.61
CA ASP A 572 20.37 -23.76 -3.58
C ASP A 572 20.10 -22.57 -4.50
N LEU A 573 20.32 -21.36 -3.98
CA LEU A 573 20.11 -20.08 -4.65
C LEU A 573 21.24 -19.11 -4.28
N LEU A 574 21.62 -18.25 -5.21
CA LEU A 574 22.56 -17.16 -4.98
C LEU A 574 21.87 -15.82 -5.20
N GLU A 575 22.12 -14.85 -4.32
CA GLU A 575 21.65 -13.48 -4.49
C GLU A 575 22.81 -12.50 -4.54
N MET A 576 22.78 -11.63 -5.55
CA MET A 576 23.63 -10.44 -5.59
C MET A 576 22.98 -9.30 -4.80
N HIS A 577 23.68 -8.73 -3.83
CA HIS A 577 23.18 -7.56 -3.10
C HIS A 577 23.43 -6.25 -3.86
N GLY A 578 22.44 -5.83 -4.66
CA GLY A 578 22.42 -4.59 -5.43
C GLY A 578 21.57 -3.48 -4.80
N ALA A 579 21.43 -3.46 -3.47
CA ALA A 579 20.47 -2.62 -2.74
C ALA A 579 21.10 -1.89 -1.55
N HIS A 580 20.29 -1.11 -0.86
CA HIS A 580 20.54 -0.49 0.44
C HIS A 580 21.78 0.41 0.57
N GLY A 581 22.16 1.08 -0.52
CA GLY A 581 23.28 2.02 -0.50
C GLY A 581 24.65 1.38 -0.36
N TYR A 582 24.74 0.05 -0.37
CA TYR A 582 26.00 -0.68 -0.46
C TYR A 582 26.66 -0.51 -1.83
N LEU A 583 27.80 -1.16 -2.09
CA LEU A 583 28.66 -0.83 -3.23
C LEU A 583 27.93 -0.81 -4.58
N LEU A 584 27.25 -1.90 -4.94
CA LEU A 584 26.57 -1.99 -6.23
C LEU A 584 25.37 -1.03 -6.30
N ALA A 585 24.64 -0.85 -5.19
CA ALA A 585 23.60 0.15 -5.10
C ALA A 585 24.15 1.58 -5.22
N ALA A 586 25.37 1.85 -4.74
CA ALA A 586 26.02 3.15 -4.82
C ALA A 586 26.42 3.51 -6.26
N PHE A 587 26.61 2.52 -7.15
CA PHE A 587 26.67 2.75 -8.60
C PHE A 587 25.29 3.03 -9.19
N ILE A 588 24.25 2.33 -8.71
CA ILE A 588 22.89 2.47 -9.22
C ILE A 588 22.29 3.82 -8.82
N THR A 589 22.33 4.25 -7.56
CA THR A 589 21.66 5.49 -7.15
C THR A 589 22.43 6.74 -7.63
N PRO A 590 21.74 7.73 -8.22
CA PRO A 590 22.36 9.02 -8.55
C PRO A 590 22.77 9.82 -7.30
N ILE A 591 22.35 9.42 -6.11
CA ILE A 591 22.74 10.05 -4.84
C ILE A 591 24.23 9.85 -4.58
N LEU A 592 24.72 8.62 -4.72
CA LEU A 592 26.09 8.23 -4.40
C LEU A 592 26.99 8.16 -5.65
N ASN A 593 26.42 8.00 -6.85
CA ASN A 593 27.17 7.99 -8.10
C ASN A 593 27.22 9.38 -8.74
N LYS A 594 28.40 10.03 -8.68
CA LYS A 594 28.72 11.32 -9.30
C LYS A 594 29.73 11.18 -10.44
N ARG A 595 29.88 9.99 -11.02
CA ARG A 595 30.81 9.75 -12.12
C ARG A 595 30.35 10.47 -13.38
N GLU A 596 31.32 10.93 -14.16
CA GLU A 596 31.11 11.57 -15.48
C GLU A 596 31.54 10.67 -16.64
N ASP A 597 31.98 9.44 -16.35
CA ASP A 597 32.33 8.44 -17.34
C ASP A 597 31.13 7.53 -17.70
N GLU A 598 31.39 6.46 -18.45
CA GLU A 598 30.38 5.50 -18.91
C GLU A 598 29.68 4.70 -17.80
N TYR A 599 30.07 4.90 -16.53
CA TYR A 599 29.47 4.27 -15.34
C TYR A 599 28.65 5.26 -14.49
N GLY A 600 28.43 6.51 -14.94
CA GLY A 600 27.62 7.52 -14.26
C GLY A 600 26.68 8.30 -15.17
N GLY A 601 25.86 9.16 -14.56
CA GLY A 601 24.84 9.95 -15.27
C GLY A 601 23.53 9.18 -15.48
N SER A 602 23.28 8.72 -16.71
CA SER A 602 22.02 8.04 -17.07
C SER A 602 21.82 6.74 -16.27
N LEU A 603 20.56 6.27 -16.15
CA LEU A 603 20.26 4.98 -15.52
C LEU A 603 21.02 3.82 -16.20
N GLU A 604 21.10 3.83 -17.53
CA GLU A 604 21.85 2.84 -18.30
C GLU A 604 23.33 2.78 -17.89
N ASN A 605 24.00 3.92 -17.79
CA ASN A 605 25.40 3.98 -17.39
C ASN A 605 25.59 3.56 -15.94
N ARG A 606 24.72 4.02 -15.03
CA ARG A 606 24.73 3.64 -13.62
C ARG A 606 24.53 2.14 -13.41
N LEU A 607 23.79 1.49 -14.30
CA LEU A 607 23.58 0.03 -14.29
C LEU A 607 24.73 -0.77 -14.91
N ARG A 608 25.60 -0.15 -15.71
CA ARG A 608 26.62 -0.84 -16.51
C ARG A 608 27.51 -1.75 -15.67
N TYR A 609 28.10 -1.23 -14.59
CA TYR A 609 28.98 -2.02 -13.72
C TYR A 609 28.22 -3.06 -12.88
N PRO A 610 27.11 -2.74 -12.17
CA PRO A 610 26.30 -3.74 -11.47
C PRO A 610 25.85 -4.91 -12.37
N VAL A 611 25.42 -4.62 -13.59
CA VAL A 611 25.02 -5.66 -14.57
C VAL A 611 26.23 -6.45 -15.07
N GLU A 612 27.39 -5.82 -15.25
CA GLU A 612 28.65 -6.52 -15.58
C GLU A 612 29.02 -7.54 -14.49
N VAL A 613 28.97 -7.14 -13.21
CA VAL A 613 29.22 -8.02 -12.07
C VAL A 613 28.19 -9.16 -12.03
N PHE A 614 26.90 -8.85 -12.18
CA PHE A 614 25.85 -9.86 -12.18
C PHE A 614 26.07 -10.92 -13.28
N ARG A 615 26.40 -10.50 -14.51
CA ARG A 615 26.69 -11.43 -15.61
C ARG A 615 27.90 -12.32 -15.31
N ALA A 616 28.94 -11.77 -14.69
CA ALA A 616 30.13 -12.52 -14.31
C ALA A 616 29.80 -13.57 -13.23
N MET A 617 29.03 -13.20 -12.21
CA MET A 617 28.53 -14.13 -11.20
C MET A 617 27.63 -15.21 -11.83
N ARG A 618 26.68 -14.82 -12.68
CA ARG A 618 25.76 -15.75 -13.38
C ARG A 618 26.51 -16.78 -14.21
N ALA A 619 27.61 -16.40 -14.86
CA ALA A 619 28.49 -17.30 -15.61
C ALA A 619 29.28 -18.27 -14.71
N ALA A 620 29.56 -17.89 -13.45
CA ALA A 620 30.25 -18.72 -12.46
C ALA A 620 29.30 -19.60 -11.63
N TRP A 621 28.01 -19.23 -11.55
CA TRP A 621 26.98 -19.97 -10.83
C TRP A 621 26.37 -21.10 -11.70
N PRO A 622 26.13 -22.32 -11.16
CA PRO A 622 25.54 -23.42 -11.93
C PRO A 622 24.24 -23.03 -12.63
N ALA A 623 24.16 -23.24 -13.94
CA ALA A 623 23.07 -22.75 -14.79
C ALA A 623 21.68 -23.29 -14.39
N GLU A 624 21.64 -24.47 -13.78
CA GLU A 624 20.41 -25.11 -13.30
C GLU A 624 19.90 -24.54 -11.98
N ARG A 625 20.70 -23.76 -11.25
CA ARG A 625 20.34 -23.15 -9.96
C ARG A 625 19.92 -21.69 -10.15
N PRO A 626 18.83 -21.25 -9.48
CA PRO A 626 18.39 -19.87 -9.58
C PRO A 626 19.42 -18.88 -9.03
N MET A 627 19.41 -17.69 -9.60
CA MET A 627 20.13 -16.53 -9.10
C MET A 627 19.20 -15.33 -9.02
N SER A 628 19.16 -14.67 -7.87
CA SER A 628 18.40 -13.43 -7.66
C SER A 628 19.30 -12.21 -7.56
N VAL A 629 18.68 -11.03 -7.64
CA VAL A 629 19.30 -9.78 -7.22
C VAL A 629 18.34 -9.07 -6.27
N ARG A 630 18.89 -8.52 -5.19
CA ARG A 630 18.17 -7.58 -4.34
C ARG A 630 18.42 -6.16 -4.82
N ILE A 631 17.35 -5.40 -5.06
CA ILE A 631 17.43 -4.01 -5.54
C ILE A 631 16.75 -3.04 -4.56
N SER A 632 17.22 -1.79 -4.55
CA SER A 632 16.45 -0.66 -4.02
C SER A 632 15.63 -0.06 -5.16
N ALA A 633 14.35 -0.44 -5.25
CA ALA A 633 13.43 -0.01 -6.30
C ALA A 633 13.03 1.48 -6.23
N HIS A 634 13.27 2.14 -5.10
CA HIS A 634 12.96 3.55 -4.89
C HIS A 634 13.87 4.13 -3.81
N ASP A 635 14.41 5.33 -3.99
CA ASP A 635 15.33 5.96 -3.02
C ASP A 635 14.64 6.80 -1.94
N TRP A 636 13.40 7.24 -2.19
CA TRP A 636 12.63 8.13 -1.30
C TRP A 636 13.24 9.52 -1.13
N MET A 637 13.90 10.01 -2.18
CA MET A 637 14.60 11.30 -2.23
C MET A 637 13.98 12.29 -3.22
N GLY A 638 12.75 12.04 -3.69
CA GLY A 638 12.14 12.79 -4.78
C GLY A 638 12.96 12.65 -6.06
N ASP A 639 13.07 13.73 -6.83
CA ASP A 639 13.76 13.76 -8.13
C ASP A 639 15.28 13.51 -8.06
N LEU A 640 15.86 13.44 -6.85
CA LEU A 640 17.29 13.24 -6.63
C LEU A 640 17.72 11.76 -6.63
N GLY A 641 16.78 10.82 -6.63
CA GLY A 641 17.04 9.39 -6.48
C GLY A 641 16.37 8.53 -7.54
N ILE A 642 16.49 7.21 -7.40
CA ILE A 642 15.69 6.22 -8.11
C ILE A 642 14.21 6.44 -7.78
N SER A 643 13.39 6.57 -8.82
CA SER A 643 11.95 6.77 -8.73
C SER A 643 11.17 5.48 -9.03
N GLU A 644 9.85 5.50 -8.82
CA GLU A 644 8.98 4.36 -9.13
C GLU A 644 8.95 4.06 -10.64
N ALA A 645 9.18 5.07 -11.47
CA ALA A 645 9.27 4.91 -12.92
C ALA A 645 10.55 4.18 -13.37
N ASP A 646 11.66 4.33 -12.64
CA ASP A 646 12.93 3.67 -12.95
C ASP A 646 12.93 2.17 -12.56
N CYS A 647 12.08 1.81 -11.60
CA CYS A 647 12.02 0.50 -10.96
C CYS A 647 11.89 -0.67 -11.95
N VAL A 648 11.01 -0.53 -12.95
CA VAL A 648 10.76 -1.57 -13.96
C VAL A 648 11.96 -1.77 -14.88
N GLU A 649 12.58 -0.68 -15.35
CA GLU A 649 13.76 -0.76 -16.23
C GLU A 649 14.99 -1.32 -15.49
N LEU A 650 15.14 -0.95 -14.21
CA LEU A 650 16.13 -1.54 -13.31
C LEU A 650 15.96 -3.07 -13.19
N ALA A 651 14.74 -3.54 -12.96
CA ALA A 651 14.44 -4.96 -12.85
C ALA A 651 14.66 -5.72 -14.17
N LYS A 652 14.21 -5.15 -15.31
CA LYS A 652 14.44 -5.71 -16.65
C LYS A 652 15.92 -5.87 -16.96
N ALA A 653 16.74 -4.86 -16.65
CA ALA A 653 18.18 -4.93 -16.91
C ALA A 653 18.86 -6.12 -16.21
N PHE A 654 18.42 -6.47 -15.00
CA PHE A 654 18.92 -7.65 -14.28
C PHE A 654 18.30 -8.97 -14.77
N ALA A 655 17.00 -8.98 -15.11
CA ALA A 655 16.39 -10.16 -15.73
C ALA A 655 17.09 -10.50 -17.06
N ASP A 656 17.36 -9.52 -17.91
CA ASP A 656 18.12 -9.67 -19.16
C ASP A 656 19.57 -10.12 -18.91
N ALA A 657 20.12 -9.83 -17.73
CA ALA A 657 21.44 -10.30 -17.29
C ALA A 657 21.42 -11.75 -16.75
N GLY A 658 20.24 -12.34 -16.57
CA GLY A 658 20.02 -13.71 -16.12
C GLY A 658 19.52 -13.85 -14.68
N ALA A 659 18.91 -12.81 -14.10
CA ALA A 659 18.22 -12.94 -12.82
C ALA A 659 16.91 -13.71 -12.99
N ASP A 660 16.73 -14.76 -12.19
CA ASP A 660 15.53 -15.60 -12.21
C ASP A 660 14.39 -14.99 -11.38
N ILE A 661 14.72 -14.17 -10.39
CA ILE A 661 13.77 -13.49 -9.49
C ILE A 661 14.40 -12.21 -8.92
N ILE A 662 13.58 -11.19 -8.65
CA ILE A 662 14.03 -9.92 -8.05
C ILE A 662 13.55 -9.83 -6.60
N ASP A 663 14.47 -9.64 -5.64
CA ASP A 663 14.12 -9.25 -4.26
C ASP A 663 13.92 -7.72 -4.21
N VAL A 664 12.67 -7.31 -4.06
CA VAL A 664 12.27 -5.91 -4.22
C VAL A 664 12.26 -5.20 -2.88
N SER A 665 13.32 -4.43 -2.62
CA SER A 665 13.42 -3.53 -1.48
C SER A 665 13.40 -2.06 -1.90
N SER A 666 13.70 -1.14 -0.98
CA SER A 666 13.76 0.30 -1.26
C SER A 666 14.64 1.03 -0.24
N GLY A 667 15.10 2.22 -0.63
CA GLY A 667 15.78 3.18 0.22
C GLY A 667 17.15 2.70 0.72
N GLN A 668 17.50 3.22 1.90
CA GLN A 668 18.79 3.02 2.59
C GLN A 668 20.01 3.55 1.81
N THR A 669 19.77 4.38 0.78
CA THR A 669 20.77 5.07 -0.04
C THR A 669 21.10 6.48 0.47
N SER A 670 20.31 7.00 1.42
CA SER A 670 20.57 8.23 2.18
C SER A 670 19.75 8.25 3.49
N HIS A 671 20.29 8.84 4.56
CA HIS A 671 19.53 9.13 5.78
C HIS A 671 18.53 10.29 5.64
N GLN A 672 18.59 11.05 4.53
CA GLN A 672 17.62 12.11 4.23
C GLN A 672 16.34 11.58 3.57
N ALA A 673 16.31 10.29 3.24
CA ALA A 673 15.17 9.62 2.63
C ALA A 673 13.90 9.80 3.46
N LYS A 674 12.77 10.05 2.78
CA LYS A 674 11.45 10.23 3.39
C LYS A 674 10.50 9.11 2.94
N PRO A 675 10.72 7.85 3.36
CA PRO A 675 9.80 6.78 3.03
C PRO A 675 8.43 7.08 3.63
N ARG A 676 7.39 6.48 3.05
CA ARG A 676 6.03 6.52 3.58
C ARG A 676 5.76 5.19 4.30
N PRO A 677 6.22 5.02 5.56
CA PRO A 677 6.10 3.74 6.24
C PRO A 677 4.63 3.41 6.48
N GLY A 678 4.29 2.15 6.24
CA GLY A 678 2.96 1.62 6.45
C GLY A 678 2.99 0.09 6.38
N ARG A 679 1.81 -0.51 6.49
CA ARG A 679 1.59 -1.94 6.25
C ARG A 679 2.00 -2.25 4.81
N MET A 680 2.87 -3.24 4.60
CA MET A 680 3.24 -3.73 3.25
C MET A 680 3.72 -2.62 2.28
N PHE A 681 4.39 -1.58 2.80
CA PHE A 681 4.59 -0.33 2.03
C PHE A 681 5.49 -0.47 0.79
N GLN A 682 6.31 -1.53 0.70
CA GLN A 682 7.16 -1.79 -0.47
C GLN A 682 6.49 -2.75 -1.47
N THR A 683 5.41 -3.43 -1.08
CA THR A 683 4.68 -4.36 -1.95
C THR A 683 4.21 -3.73 -3.26
N PRO A 684 3.77 -2.45 -3.32
CA PRO A 684 3.43 -1.81 -4.61
C PRO A 684 4.59 -1.80 -5.62
N LEU A 685 5.85 -1.70 -5.17
CA LEU A 685 7.03 -1.75 -6.05
C LEU A 685 7.22 -3.17 -6.62
N SER A 686 7.00 -4.19 -5.78
CA SER A 686 7.07 -5.61 -6.19
C SER A 686 5.96 -5.96 -7.17
N ASP A 687 4.75 -5.48 -6.90
CA ASP A 687 3.56 -5.60 -7.75
C ASP A 687 3.79 -4.99 -9.14
N GLN A 688 4.36 -3.78 -9.17
CA GLN A 688 4.70 -3.08 -10.41
C GLN A 688 5.70 -3.88 -11.26
N ILE A 689 6.84 -4.27 -10.67
CA ILE A 689 7.85 -5.07 -11.40
C ILE A 689 7.23 -6.37 -11.92
N ARG A 690 6.49 -7.09 -11.06
CA ARG A 690 5.94 -8.40 -11.43
C ARG A 690 4.98 -8.32 -12.60
N ASN A 691 4.05 -7.38 -12.54
CA ASN A 691 2.93 -7.34 -13.48
C ASN A 691 3.20 -6.47 -14.71
N GLU A 692 4.16 -5.52 -14.66
CA GLU A 692 4.55 -4.71 -15.83
C GLU A 692 5.76 -5.28 -16.58
N ALA A 693 6.70 -5.91 -15.87
CA ALA A 693 7.87 -6.53 -16.49
C ALA A 693 7.68 -8.03 -16.76
N GLY A 694 6.70 -8.68 -16.14
CA GLY A 694 6.50 -10.14 -16.24
C GLY A 694 7.63 -10.94 -15.57
N ILE A 695 8.28 -10.37 -14.56
CA ILE A 695 9.43 -10.95 -13.85
C ILE A 695 8.97 -11.47 -12.50
N ALA A 696 9.44 -12.65 -12.07
CA ALA A 696 9.15 -13.14 -10.73
C ALA A 696 9.72 -12.19 -9.65
N THR A 697 8.99 -12.00 -8.56
CA THR A 697 9.43 -11.11 -7.47
C THR A 697 9.30 -11.72 -6.08
N MET A 698 10.16 -11.25 -5.18
CA MET A 698 10.01 -11.38 -3.74
C MET A 698 9.62 -10.02 -3.14
N ALA A 699 8.63 -10.00 -2.25
CA ALA A 699 8.20 -8.79 -1.57
C ALA A 699 8.75 -8.73 -0.13
N VAL A 700 9.19 -7.53 0.27
CA VAL A 700 9.64 -7.21 1.64
C VAL A 700 8.86 -6.00 2.18
N GLY A 701 9.19 -5.57 3.40
CA GLY A 701 8.77 -4.25 3.91
C GLY A 701 7.54 -4.27 4.81
N ASN A 702 7.77 -4.30 6.13
CA ASN A 702 6.72 -4.33 7.16
C ASN A 702 5.68 -5.45 6.96
N ILE A 703 6.18 -6.66 6.68
CA ILE A 703 5.41 -7.89 6.61
C ILE A 703 5.69 -8.71 7.88
N PHE A 704 4.64 -9.03 8.64
CA PHE A 704 4.77 -9.70 9.94
C PHE A 704 3.56 -10.55 10.36
N GLU A 705 2.49 -10.58 9.55
CA GLU A 705 1.27 -11.35 9.81
C GLU A 705 1.02 -12.36 8.68
N LEU A 706 0.40 -13.49 9.00
CA LEU A 706 -0.01 -14.50 8.01
C LEU A 706 -0.91 -13.89 6.92
N ASP A 707 -1.79 -12.97 7.33
CA ASP A 707 -2.75 -12.29 6.47
C ASP A 707 -2.05 -11.39 5.45
N HIS A 708 -0.88 -10.83 5.78
CA HIS A 708 -0.07 -10.07 4.81
C HIS A 708 0.45 -11.01 3.72
N VAL A 709 1.00 -12.16 4.10
CA VAL A 709 1.57 -13.13 3.15
C VAL A 709 0.48 -13.66 2.22
N ASN A 710 -0.65 -14.11 2.78
CA ASN A 710 -1.78 -14.61 2.00
C ASN A 710 -2.32 -13.54 1.04
N SER A 711 -2.45 -12.29 1.51
CA SER A 711 -2.94 -11.18 0.68
C SER A 711 -2.00 -10.86 -0.49
N ILE A 712 -0.69 -10.85 -0.25
CA ILE A 712 0.33 -10.54 -1.26
C ILE A 712 0.32 -11.61 -2.37
N ILE A 713 0.34 -12.89 -2.00
CA ILE A 713 0.36 -13.99 -2.97
C ILE A 713 -0.96 -14.07 -3.74
N ALA A 714 -2.10 -14.05 -3.06
CA ALA A 714 -3.39 -14.20 -3.74
C ALA A 714 -3.71 -13.03 -4.67
N ALA A 715 -3.29 -11.80 -4.33
CA ALA A 715 -3.46 -10.63 -5.19
C ALA A 715 -2.44 -10.55 -6.34
N GLY A 716 -1.51 -11.52 -6.47
CA GLY A 716 -0.52 -11.55 -7.54
C GLY A 716 0.51 -10.41 -7.43
N ARG A 717 0.82 -9.95 -6.22
CA ARG A 717 1.76 -8.82 -5.99
C ARG A 717 3.21 -9.28 -5.83
N ALA A 718 3.43 -10.55 -5.52
CA ALA A 718 4.74 -11.19 -5.49
C ALA A 718 4.58 -12.71 -5.60
N ASP A 719 5.66 -13.40 -5.93
CA ASP A 719 5.69 -14.86 -6.00
C ASP A 719 6.21 -15.49 -4.70
N LEU A 720 7.08 -14.78 -3.98
CA LEU A 720 7.56 -15.13 -2.65
C LEU A 720 7.48 -13.92 -1.71
N VAL A 721 7.44 -14.19 -0.40
CA VAL A 721 7.31 -13.13 0.61
C VAL A 721 8.36 -13.28 1.69
N CYS A 722 9.19 -12.25 1.85
CA CYS A 722 10.28 -12.23 2.82
C CYS A 722 9.83 -11.61 4.15
N LEU A 723 10.09 -12.33 5.23
CA LEU A 723 9.92 -11.87 6.60
C LEU A 723 11.28 -11.85 7.30
N GLY A 724 11.54 -10.78 8.04
CA GLY A 724 12.78 -10.59 8.79
C GLY A 724 12.55 -10.68 10.30
N ARG A 725 12.32 -9.52 10.93
CA ARG A 725 12.14 -9.35 12.38
C ARG A 725 11.15 -10.33 13.03
N ALA A 726 10.10 -10.73 12.31
CA ALA A 726 9.13 -11.71 12.81
C ALA A 726 9.79 -13.07 13.11
N HIS A 727 10.67 -13.55 12.23
CA HIS A 727 11.44 -14.78 12.42
C HIS A 727 12.54 -14.64 13.48
N LEU A 728 13.14 -13.45 13.64
CA LEU A 728 14.08 -13.20 14.76
C LEU A 728 13.40 -13.33 16.12
N ALA A 729 12.17 -12.83 16.24
CA ALA A 729 11.38 -12.91 17.46
C ALA A 729 10.82 -14.33 17.69
N ASP A 730 10.45 -15.03 16.62
CA ASP A 730 9.89 -16.37 16.64
C ASP A 730 10.40 -17.19 15.44
N PRO A 731 11.46 -18.01 15.60
CA PRO A 731 11.97 -18.83 14.51
C PRO A 731 10.95 -19.82 13.93
N ASN A 732 9.90 -20.17 14.68
CA ASN A 732 8.83 -21.08 14.24
C ASN A 732 7.61 -20.32 13.69
N TRP A 733 7.76 -19.02 13.36
CA TRP A 733 6.66 -18.16 12.93
C TRP A 733 5.80 -18.78 11.83
N THR A 734 6.42 -19.42 10.82
CA THR A 734 5.70 -20.04 9.70
C THR A 734 4.81 -21.20 10.15
N LEU A 735 5.32 -22.07 11.03
CA LEU A 735 4.52 -23.18 11.56
C LEU A 735 3.49 -22.71 12.59
N ARG A 736 3.75 -21.62 13.34
CA ARG A 736 2.71 -20.98 14.15
C ARG A 736 1.60 -20.40 13.27
N ALA A 737 1.91 -19.77 12.15
CA ALA A 737 0.92 -19.28 11.19
C ALA A 737 0.07 -20.42 10.58
N ALA A 738 0.66 -21.59 10.35
CA ALA A 738 -0.09 -22.80 9.98
C ALA A 738 -1.10 -23.18 11.08
N ALA A 739 -0.66 -23.14 12.35
CA ALA A 739 -1.53 -23.41 13.49
C ALA A 739 -2.63 -22.36 13.71
N GLU A 740 -2.34 -21.09 13.46
CA GLU A 740 -3.30 -19.98 13.54
C GLU A 740 -4.39 -20.08 12.46
N SER A 741 -4.03 -20.48 11.25
CA SER A 741 -4.98 -20.74 10.15
C SER A 741 -5.66 -22.11 10.24
N GLY A 742 -5.21 -22.99 11.15
CA GLY A 742 -5.70 -24.37 11.25
C GLY A 742 -5.22 -25.31 10.14
N HIS A 743 -4.29 -24.86 9.28
CA HIS A 743 -3.78 -25.63 8.15
C HIS A 743 -2.70 -26.64 8.59
N THR A 744 -2.81 -27.88 8.11
CA THR A 744 -1.86 -28.98 8.41
C THR A 744 -1.44 -29.75 7.16
N GLY A 745 -1.80 -29.26 5.98
CA GLY A 745 -1.64 -29.94 4.70
C GLY A 745 -0.36 -29.56 3.95
N VAL A 746 -0.47 -29.51 2.62
CA VAL A 746 0.63 -29.13 1.70
C VAL A 746 1.32 -27.86 2.17
N GLY A 747 2.66 -27.87 2.10
CA GLY A 747 3.52 -26.72 2.42
C GLY A 747 3.80 -26.52 3.92
N VAL A 748 3.18 -27.31 4.81
CA VAL A 748 3.45 -27.29 6.25
C VAL A 748 4.40 -28.42 6.62
N ASN A 749 5.64 -28.06 6.95
CA ASN A 749 6.70 -29.02 7.22
C ASN A 749 7.17 -29.01 8.66
N GLU A 750 6.45 -29.79 9.47
CA GLU A 750 6.77 -30.02 10.87
C GLU A 750 7.94 -31.00 11.03
N GLN A 751 8.88 -30.64 11.89
CA GLN A 751 9.91 -31.58 12.34
C GLN A 751 9.27 -32.69 13.16
N LYS A 752 9.53 -33.96 12.80
CA LYS A 752 8.95 -35.15 13.48
C LYS A 752 9.17 -35.12 15.00
N GLN A 753 10.31 -34.57 15.43
CA GLN A 753 10.72 -34.44 16.81
C GLN A 753 9.85 -33.43 17.59
N TYR A 754 9.20 -32.48 16.91
CA TYR A 754 8.37 -31.43 17.50
C TYR A 754 6.87 -31.70 17.41
N TYR A 755 6.47 -32.85 16.84
CA TYR A 755 5.07 -33.23 16.61
C TYR A 755 4.13 -32.98 17.80
N MET A 756 4.52 -33.38 19.01
CA MET A 756 3.66 -33.19 20.20
C MET A 756 3.50 -31.71 20.59
N GLY A 757 4.51 -30.89 20.34
CA GLY A 757 4.45 -29.45 20.56
C GLY A 757 3.53 -28.76 19.55
N PHE A 758 3.64 -29.10 18.27
CA PHE A 758 2.76 -28.57 17.22
C PHE A 758 1.30 -28.96 17.45
N ARG A 759 1.03 -30.23 17.78
CA ARG A 759 -0.33 -30.68 18.12
C ARG A 759 -0.93 -29.88 19.29
N GLN A 760 -0.13 -29.58 20.31
CA GLN A 760 -0.58 -28.76 21.44
C GLN A 760 -0.86 -27.33 21.01
N LEU A 761 0.01 -26.73 20.18
CA LEU A 761 -0.16 -25.38 19.63
C LEU A 761 -1.47 -25.25 18.85
N HIS A 762 -1.72 -26.14 17.87
CA HIS A 762 -2.98 -26.18 17.12
C HIS A 762 -4.20 -26.30 18.04
N THR A 763 -4.13 -27.16 19.06
CA THR A 763 -5.25 -27.36 20.00
C THR A 763 -5.54 -26.09 20.79
N ASN A 764 -4.50 -25.41 21.27
CA ASN A 764 -4.64 -24.21 22.09
C ASN A 764 -5.16 -23.02 21.27
N LEU A 765 -4.63 -22.81 20.06
CA LEU A 765 -5.07 -21.73 19.19
C LEU A 765 -6.50 -21.93 18.71
N ARG A 766 -6.88 -23.17 18.36
CA ARG A 766 -8.28 -23.48 18.04
C ARG A 766 -9.22 -23.18 19.21
N ARG A 767 -8.86 -23.58 20.44
CA ARG A 767 -9.66 -23.27 21.64
C ARG A 767 -9.77 -21.77 21.89
N ALA A 768 -8.68 -21.02 21.68
CA ALA A 768 -8.68 -19.57 21.82
C ALA A 768 -9.60 -18.91 20.78
N ALA A 769 -9.58 -19.39 19.52
CA ALA A 769 -10.46 -18.92 18.46
C ALA A 769 -11.94 -19.27 18.75
N GLU A 770 -12.23 -20.49 19.21
CA GLU A 770 -13.58 -20.91 19.63
C GLU A 770 -14.11 -20.04 20.78
N GLN A 771 -13.27 -19.73 21.77
CA GLN A 771 -13.62 -18.85 22.88
C GLN A 771 -13.88 -17.41 22.40
N ALA A 772 -12.99 -16.86 21.57
CA ALA A 772 -13.16 -15.51 21.02
C ALA A 772 -14.44 -15.39 20.19
N ALA A 773 -14.77 -16.41 19.39
CA ALA A 773 -16.01 -16.46 18.64
C ALA A 773 -17.25 -16.57 19.57
N ALA A 774 -17.16 -17.33 20.66
CA ALA A 774 -18.23 -17.41 21.66
C ALA A 774 -18.44 -16.08 22.38
N ASP A 775 -17.37 -15.40 22.76
CA ASP A 775 -17.43 -14.08 23.41
C ASP A 775 -18.03 -13.03 22.48
N LEU A 776 -17.66 -13.04 21.19
CA LEU A 776 -18.24 -12.14 20.19
C LEU A 776 -19.74 -12.40 19.98
N ARG A 777 -20.17 -13.67 20.02
CA ARG A 777 -21.60 -14.03 19.96
C ARG A 777 -22.37 -13.65 21.22
N ALA A 778 -21.71 -13.55 22.37
CA ALA A 778 -22.34 -13.10 23.61
C ALA A 778 -22.48 -11.57 23.69
N LEU A 779 -21.66 -10.83 22.91
CA LEU A 779 -21.71 -9.38 22.78
C LEU A 779 -22.74 -8.87 21.75
N LYS A 780 -23.09 -9.70 20.76
CA LYS A 780 -24.16 -9.47 19.78
C LYS A 780 -25.50 -9.95 20.33
#